data_AF-B7RR68-F1
#
_entry.id   AF-B7RR68-F1
#
_cell.length_a   1.000
_cell.length_b   1.000
_cell.length_c   1.000
_cell.angle_alpha   90.00
_cell.angle_beta   90.00
_cell.angle_gamma   90.00
#
_symmetry.space_group_name_H-M   'P 1'
#
loop_
_entity.id
_entity.type
_entity.pdbx_description
1 polymer ?
#
loop_
_entity_poly.entity_id
_entity_poly.type
_entity_poly.pdbx_seq_one_letter_code
_entity_poly.pdbx_strand_id
1 'polypeptide(L)'
;MEQLDLTFTDRADAGRQLAEILDAMDLDHPLIYALPRGGVPVGVEIAKWLHAPLDLILVRKIGAPRNPEVALGAIVEGASQEIVINESVKRLSGASEAYLTESVAQQRAELDRRKKRYLGDRPRLDPKGRTIVVVDDGLATGATMKAALIGLKRSKPSRIVVALPVAPREALDEISAQADDIICLHPATVFQGVGGFYRDFHQLTDEETVALLAQVSNNPHNPAQTEKTQTHKRQVSIPPLGLPGDLTVPSNPRGIVLFAHGSGSSRLSPRNRYVAEKLNEKGFATILFDLLTPQEEQDRRNVFDIPLLADRVVEASIWITSEPDLEDLPLGLFGASTGGGAALVAAAELKDRVGAVVSRGGRPDLAMDFLAQVISPTLLIVGSLDRDVIKLNQQALAALTCTKRLEIVPGAGHLFEEAGTLDLAVGHAAEWFKTHLATNPAKRPMPPPPPKPDAAPAILSSAAEALPPINDPEFAKAFDRFGSKRVVLLGEASHGTSEFYRARAAITRRLIEEHGFSIVAVEADWPDAAVVNRYIRHKSAESMKNGAFARFPTWMWRNIEFDAFTRYLHQHNGTKDAKDQVAFYGLDLYNMNASMAQVLAYLDRVDEGAAEIARSRYSCLSAWSHNPAAYGRAALTPGFSMCEKPVTQILVDLFKKQLDYSAKDGDQFFDATQNARLVANAERYYRAMYYGSQVSWNLRDQHMFQTLRHILSHSGADKKVVVWAHNSHIGDARHTDMGRSRGELNIGQLCRQEYGDSAALIGFGTASGTVAAASEWDAPMEIKTIRPPRADSYEALCHDVDLERFLWDFKKDRSGAFYRLLSTPRLERYIGVIYRPDTERASHYSPATLPDQYDAFVWFDKTQAISPLPTLTNATEDETYPFGL
;
A
#
# COMPACT_ATOMS: atom_id res chain seq x y z
N MET A 1 17.33 -16.11 24.05
CA MET A 1 16.68 -16.03 22.73
C MET A 1 17.77 -15.64 21.76
N GLU A 2 18.22 -16.57 20.91
CA GLU A 2 19.10 -16.21 19.79
C GLU A 2 18.39 -15.13 18.98
N GLN A 3 19.02 -13.95 18.87
CA GLN A 3 18.63 -12.93 17.92
C GLN A 3 18.51 -13.61 16.55
N LEU A 4 17.38 -13.43 15.86
CA LEU A 4 17.34 -13.62 14.41
C LEU A 4 18.16 -12.47 13.81
N ASP A 5 19.48 -12.57 13.92
CA ASP A 5 20.38 -11.82 13.07
C ASP A 5 20.12 -12.32 11.64
N LEU A 6 19.58 -11.42 10.81
CA LEU A 6 19.40 -11.66 9.37
C LEU A 6 20.71 -12.22 8.83
N THR A 7 20.68 -13.50 8.43
CA THR A 7 21.90 -14.28 8.19
C THR A 7 22.46 -14.03 6.78
N PHE A 8 21.59 -13.75 5.81
CA PHE A 8 21.97 -13.55 4.42
C PHE A 8 21.54 -12.18 3.91
N THR A 9 22.39 -11.53 3.13
CA THR A 9 22.04 -10.24 2.50
C THR A 9 20.99 -10.44 1.41
N ASP A 10 21.19 -11.42 0.54
CA ASP A 10 20.29 -11.79 -0.55
C ASP A 10 20.52 -13.28 -0.93
N ARG A 11 19.81 -13.78 -1.94
CA ARG A 11 19.97 -15.17 -2.41
C ARG A 11 21.34 -15.46 -3.01
N ALA A 12 22.01 -14.47 -3.60
CA ALA A 12 23.36 -14.66 -4.13
C ALA A 12 24.40 -14.79 -3.01
N ASP A 13 24.23 -14.04 -1.92
CA ASP A 13 25.03 -14.13 -0.70
C ASP A 13 24.94 -15.49 -0.04
N ALA A 14 23.72 -16.00 0.13
CA ALA A 14 23.51 -17.38 0.59
C ALA A 14 24.15 -18.42 -0.35
N GLY A 15 24.07 -18.20 -1.66
CA GLY A 15 24.70 -19.06 -2.66
C GLY A 15 26.22 -19.10 -2.56
N ARG A 16 26.88 -17.95 -2.35
CA ARG A 16 28.35 -17.88 -2.14
C ARG A 16 28.79 -18.62 -0.88
N GLN A 17 28.06 -18.45 0.23
CA GLN A 17 28.37 -19.14 1.48
C GLN A 17 28.17 -20.66 1.36
N LEU A 18 27.12 -21.12 0.67
CA LEU A 18 26.94 -22.55 0.38
C LEU A 18 28.04 -23.09 -0.54
N ALA A 19 28.47 -22.32 -1.54
CA ALA A 19 29.51 -22.71 -2.47
C ALA A 19 30.84 -22.98 -1.78
N GLU A 20 31.22 -22.15 -0.80
CA GLU A 20 32.43 -22.33 0.01
C GLU A 20 32.45 -23.67 0.76
N ILE A 21 31.31 -24.07 1.34
CA ILE A 21 31.20 -25.37 2.03
C ILE A 21 31.24 -26.53 1.03
N LEU A 22 30.56 -26.40 -0.11
CA LEU A 22 30.50 -27.43 -1.14
C LEU A 22 31.86 -27.65 -1.81
N ASP A 23 32.67 -26.61 -1.97
CA ASP A 23 34.02 -26.68 -2.53
C ASP A 23 34.94 -27.55 -1.65
N ALA A 24 34.81 -27.41 -0.33
CA ALA A 24 35.56 -28.22 0.64
C ALA A 24 35.17 -29.71 0.67
N MET A 25 34.09 -30.12 -0.02
CA MET A 25 33.64 -31.52 -0.08
C MET A 25 34.27 -32.32 -1.22
N ASP A 26 35.09 -31.71 -2.09
CA ASP A 26 35.73 -32.36 -3.24
C ASP A 26 34.74 -33.20 -4.08
N LEU A 27 33.63 -32.56 -4.48
CA LEU A 27 32.55 -33.23 -5.20
C LEU A 27 33.02 -33.72 -6.58
N ASP A 28 32.77 -35.00 -6.89
CA ASP A 28 33.15 -35.62 -8.16
C ASP A 28 32.11 -35.32 -9.26
N HIS A 29 32.54 -34.62 -10.32
CA HIS A 29 31.74 -34.20 -11.47
C HIS A 29 30.36 -33.58 -11.13
N PRO A 30 30.29 -32.55 -10.26
CA PRO A 30 29.03 -32.04 -9.72
C PRO A 30 28.10 -31.47 -10.78
N LEU A 31 26.79 -31.73 -10.65
CA LEU A 31 25.71 -31.13 -11.43
C LEU A 31 24.76 -30.42 -10.48
N ILE A 32 24.57 -29.12 -10.69
CA ILE A 32 23.71 -28.31 -9.84
C ILE A 32 22.28 -28.34 -10.41
N TYR A 33 21.31 -28.76 -9.59
CA TYR A 33 19.88 -28.62 -9.90
C TYR A 33 19.24 -27.59 -8.96
N ALA A 34 18.76 -26.50 -9.54
CA ALA A 34 17.99 -25.51 -8.79
C ALA A 34 16.47 -25.78 -8.90
N LEU A 35 15.75 -25.63 -7.79
CA LEU A 35 14.29 -25.56 -7.79
C LEU A 35 13.86 -24.13 -8.12
N PRO A 36 13.12 -23.89 -9.22
CA PRO A 36 12.68 -22.55 -9.55
C PRO A 36 11.45 -22.13 -8.72
N ARG A 37 11.32 -20.85 -8.39
CA ARG A 37 12.18 -19.73 -8.85
C ARG A 37 13.30 -19.37 -7.87
N GLY A 38 13.04 -19.53 -6.57
CA GLY A 38 13.92 -19.13 -5.47
C GLY A 38 15.32 -19.73 -5.50
N GLY A 39 15.44 -21.03 -5.76
CA GLY A 39 16.71 -21.74 -5.81
C GLY A 39 17.65 -21.35 -6.94
N VAL A 40 17.17 -20.68 -7.99
CA VAL A 40 17.98 -20.36 -9.19
C VAL A 40 19.13 -19.38 -8.90
N PRO A 41 18.93 -18.20 -8.29
CA PRO A 41 20.05 -17.31 -7.94
C PRO A 41 21.07 -17.97 -6.99
N VAL A 42 20.61 -18.82 -6.07
CA VAL A 42 21.51 -19.57 -5.17
C VAL A 42 22.34 -20.57 -5.99
N GLY A 43 21.68 -21.36 -6.85
CA GLY A 43 22.33 -22.34 -7.72
C GLY A 43 23.27 -21.74 -8.76
N VAL A 44 23.00 -20.51 -9.23
CA VAL A 44 23.88 -19.77 -10.15
C VAL A 44 25.22 -19.46 -9.50
N GLU A 45 25.23 -18.98 -8.27
CA GLU A 45 26.47 -18.65 -7.57
C GLU A 45 27.28 -19.91 -7.24
N ILE A 46 26.61 -20.99 -6.81
CA ILE A 46 27.26 -22.30 -6.58
C ILE A 46 27.87 -22.84 -7.90
N ALA A 47 27.13 -22.78 -8.99
CA ALA A 47 27.59 -23.26 -10.29
C ALA A 47 28.79 -22.46 -10.83
N LYS A 48 28.77 -21.12 -10.68
CA LYS A 48 29.90 -20.26 -11.05
C LYS A 48 31.15 -20.59 -10.23
N TRP A 49 30.99 -20.76 -8.92
CA TRP A 49 32.09 -21.02 -7.99
C TRP A 49 32.73 -22.39 -8.21
N LEU A 50 31.92 -23.45 -8.30
CA LEU A 50 32.40 -24.83 -8.48
C LEU A 50 32.73 -25.16 -9.95
N HIS A 51 32.57 -24.20 -10.87
CA HIS A 51 32.67 -24.42 -12.32
C HIS A 51 31.82 -25.61 -12.81
N ALA A 52 30.66 -25.79 -12.18
CA ALA A 52 29.77 -26.91 -12.39
C ALA A 52 28.60 -26.50 -13.31
N PRO A 53 28.10 -27.40 -14.17
CA PRO A 53 26.90 -27.12 -14.95
C PRO A 53 25.67 -26.95 -14.04
N LEU A 54 24.79 -26.00 -14.38
CA LEU A 54 23.50 -25.74 -13.73
C LEU A 54 22.34 -26.16 -14.64
N ASP A 55 21.39 -26.93 -14.12
CA ASP A 55 20.11 -27.25 -14.76
C ASP A 55 18.96 -27.04 -13.73
N LEU A 56 17.70 -27.14 -14.16
CA LEU A 56 16.52 -26.95 -13.31
C LEU A 56 15.84 -28.27 -12.98
N ILE A 57 15.30 -28.41 -11.78
CA ILE A 57 14.36 -29.50 -11.47
C ILE A 57 12.95 -28.91 -11.33
N LEU A 58 12.06 -29.27 -12.26
CA LEU A 58 10.69 -28.76 -12.28
C LEU A 58 9.78 -29.74 -11.56
N VAL A 59 9.05 -29.23 -10.55
CA VAL A 59 8.11 -30.04 -9.76
C VAL A 59 6.74 -29.39 -9.77
N ARG A 60 5.69 -30.19 -9.98
CA ARG A 60 4.29 -29.75 -9.87
C ARG A 60 3.51 -30.67 -8.94
N LYS A 61 2.85 -30.08 -7.93
CA LYS A 61 1.97 -30.78 -6.99
C LYS A 61 0.69 -31.24 -7.70
N ILE A 62 0.28 -32.47 -7.41
CA ILE A 62 -1.05 -33.01 -7.72
C ILE A 62 -1.85 -32.89 -6.42
N GLY A 63 -2.91 -32.07 -6.43
CA GLY A 63 -3.78 -31.87 -5.28
C GLY A 63 -4.73 -33.05 -5.03
N ALA A 64 -5.25 -33.17 -3.82
CA ALA A 64 -6.30 -34.12 -3.49
C ALA A 64 -7.70 -33.60 -3.90
N PRO A 65 -8.66 -34.48 -4.23
CA PRO A 65 -10.04 -34.07 -4.53
C PRO A 65 -10.64 -33.24 -3.40
N ARG A 66 -11.33 -32.14 -3.75
CA ARG A 66 -12.01 -31.19 -2.83
C ARG A 66 -11.08 -30.43 -1.87
N ASN A 67 -9.80 -30.78 -1.79
CA ASN A 67 -8.78 -30.12 -0.97
C ASN A 67 -7.47 -30.01 -1.77
N PRO A 68 -7.42 -29.11 -2.77
CA PRO A 68 -6.28 -29.00 -3.69
C PRO A 68 -4.96 -28.65 -3.00
N GLU A 69 -5.02 -28.14 -1.76
CA GLU A 69 -3.83 -27.84 -0.98
C GLU A 69 -3.11 -29.06 -0.43
N VAL A 70 -3.83 -30.17 -0.21
CA VAL A 70 -3.23 -31.44 0.26
C VAL A 70 -2.53 -32.13 -0.91
N ALA A 71 -1.23 -32.43 -0.77
CA ALA A 71 -0.43 -33.07 -1.81
C ALA A 71 -0.77 -34.57 -1.94
N LEU A 72 -1.58 -34.91 -2.94
CA LEU A 72 -1.85 -36.29 -3.36
C LEU A 72 -0.65 -36.93 -4.05
N GLY A 73 0.10 -36.13 -4.80
CA GLY A 73 1.30 -36.56 -5.50
C GLY A 73 2.05 -35.37 -6.09
N ALA A 74 3.05 -35.65 -6.91
CA ALA A 74 3.78 -34.65 -7.67
C ALA A 74 4.27 -35.22 -9.00
N ILE A 75 4.37 -34.36 -10.00
CA ILE A 75 5.10 -34.60 -11.25
C ILE A 75 6.47 -33.96 -11.09
N VAL A 76 7.52 -34.74 -11.30
CA VAL A 76 8.91 -34.30 -11.19
C VAL A 76 9.55 -34.49 -12.56
N GLU A 77 10.19 -33.44 -13.06
CA GLU A 77 10.86 -33.46 -14.35
C GLU A 77 12.36 -33.19 -14.21
N GLY A 78 13.13 -34.24 -14.51
CA GLY A 78 14.57 -34.24 -14.77
C GLY A 78 14.88 -34.64 -16.21
N ALA A 79 15.75 -35.63 -16.42
CA ALA A 79 15.99 -36.23 -17.74
C ALA A 79 14.77 -37.02 -18.28
N SER A 80 13.88 -37.48 -17.39
CA SER A 80 12.57 -38.08 -17.71
C SER A 80 11.46 -37.48 -16.83
N GLN A 81 10.21 -37.52 -17.32
CA GLN A 81 9.03 -37.13 -16.54
C GLN A 81 8.57 -38.27 -15.64
N GLU A 82 8.56 -38.04 -14.33
CA GLU A 82 8.14 -39.03 -13.35
C GLU A 82 6.95 -38.55 -12.51
N ILE A 83 6.11 -39.50 -12.10
CA ILE A 83 4.96 -39.25 -11.22
C ILE A 83 5.24 -39.94 -9.89
N VAL A 84 5.15 -39.18 -8.81
CA VAL A 84 5.29 -39.65 -7.43
C VAL A 84 3.95 -39.49 -6.74
N ILE A 85 3.35 -40.58 -6.27
CA ILE A 85 2.04 -40.58 -5.60
C ILE A 85 2.21 -40.93 -4.13
N ASN A 86 1.52 -40.19 -3.26
CA ASN A 86 1.40 -40.53 -1.85
C ASN A 86 0.21 -41.49 -1.67
N GLU A 87 0.49 -42.79 -1.57
CA GLU A 87 -0.52 -43.85 -1.48
C GLU A 87 -1.43 -43.72 -0.25
N SER A 88 -0.92 -43.17 0.85
CA SER A 88 -1.72 -42.92 2.07
C SER A 88 -2.74 -41.81 1.84
N VAL A 89 -2.33 -40.71 1.19
CA VAL A 89 -3.23 -39.59 0.85
C VAL A 89 -4.23 -40.00 -0.21
N LYS A 90 -3.81 -40.75 -1.23
CA LYS A 90 -4.70 -41.31 -2.27
C LYS A 90 -5.84 -42.13 -1.68
N ARG A 91 -5.52 -42.98 -0.70
CA ARG A 91 -6.51 -43.81 0.00
C ARG A 91 -7.48 -42.98 0.83
N LEU A 92 -6.98 -41.98 1.56
CA LEU A 92 -7.80 -41.15 2.47
C LEU A 92 -8.65 -40.10 1.73
N SER A 93 -8.17 -39.59 0.59
CA SER A 93 -8.87 -38.56 -0.17
C SER A 93 -9.92 -39.11 -1.14
N GLY A 94 -10.00 -40.43 -1.31
CA GLY A 94 -10.90 -41.06 -2.28
C GLY A 94 -10.57 -40.72 -3.74
N ALA A 95 -9.30 -40.42 -4.06
CA ALA A 95 -8.91 -40.06 -5.42
C ALA A 95 -9.05 -41.25 -6.37
N SER A 96 -9.93 -41.14 -7.37
CA SER A 96 -10.10 -42.15 -8.41
C SER A 96 -8.95 -42.13 -9.41
N GLU A 97 -8.72 -43.25 -10.11
CA GLU A 97 -7.72 -43.31 -11.20
C GLU A 97 -8.03 -42.31 -12.33
N ALA A 98 -9.33 -42.06 -12.59
CA ALA A 98 -9.75 -41.06 -13.56
C ALA A 98 -9.34 -39.63 -13.14
N TYR A 99 -9.57 -39.28 -11.86
CA TYR A 99 -9.16 -37.99 -11.31
C TYR A 99 -7.64 -37.79 -11.35
N LEU A 100 -6.88 -38.85 -11.01
CA LEU A 100 -5.42 -38.84 -11.09
C LEU A 100 -4.94 -38.63 -12.52
N THR A 101 -5.51 -39.35 -13.49
CA THR A 101 -5.15 -39.24 -14.90
C THR A 101 -5.39 -37.82 -15.43
N GLU A 102 -6.55 -37.23 -15.13
CA GLU A 102 -6.89 -35.87 -15.55
C GLU A 102 -5.99 -34.82 -14.87
N SER A 103 -5.80 -34.93 -13.55
CA SER A 103 -4.97 -33.99 -12.79
C SER A 103 -3.52 -34.06 -13.24
N VAL A 104 -3.01 -35.25 -13.56
CA VAL A 104 -1.68 -35.44 -14.13
C VAL A 104 -1.57 -34.77 -15.50
N ALA A 105 -2.56 -34.94 -16.38
CA ALA A 105 -2.55 -34.32 -17.70
C ALA A 105 -2.51 -32.78 -17.62
N GLN A 106 -3.31 -32.18 -16.73
CA GLN A 106 -3.34 -30.74 -16.51
C GLN A 106 -2.00 -30.22 -15.95
N GLN A 107 -1.44 -30.88 -14.92
CA GLN A 107 -0.16 -30.45 -14.35
C GLN A 107 1.01 -30.69 -15.31
N ARG A 108 0.94 -31.70 -16.18
CA ARG A 108 1.94 -31.94 -17.23
C ARG A 108 1.93 -30.83 -18.27
N ALA A 109 0.77 -30.38 -18.73
CA ALA A 109 0.67 -29.28 -19.69
C ALA A 109 1.25 -27.96 -19.13
N GLU A 110 1.01 -27.67 -17.85
CA GLU A 110 1.59 -26.49 -17.19
C GLU A 110 3.10 -26.62 -17.00
N LEU A 111 3.59 -27.82 -16.67
CA LEU A 111 5.00 -28.11 -16.54
C LEU A 111 5.74 -27.97 -17.88
N ASP A 112 5.16 -28.46 -18.99
CA ASP A 112 5.68 -28.29 -20.35
C ASP A 112 5.73 -26.80 -20.75
N ARG A 113 4.71 -26.02 -20.38
CA ARG A 113 4.67 -24.57 -20.62
C ARG A 113 5.84 -23.86 -19.91
N ARG A 114 6.07 -24.17 -18.63
CA ARG A 114 7.17 -23.59 -17.83
C ARG A 114 8.53 -24.03 -18.33
N LYS A 115 8.69 -25.31 -18.69
CA LYS A 115 9.90 -25.84 -19.31
C LYS A 115 10.27 -25.06 -20.57
N LYS A 116 9.31 -24.87 -21.47
CA LYS A 116 9.54 -24.10 -22.70
C LYS A 116 9.96 -22.65 -22.40
N ARG A 117 9.40 -22.05 -21.34
CA ARG A 117 9.75 -20.69 -20.93
C ARG A 117 11.14 -20.59 -20.30
N TYR A 118 11.50 -21.51 -19.41
CA TYR A 118 12.77 -21.43 -18.65
C TYR A 118 13.98 -21.99 -19.39
N LEU A 119 13.79 -23.10 -20.10
CA LEU A 119 14.90 -23.83 -20.73
C LEU A 119 14.92 -23.64 -22.25
N GLY A 120 13.83 -23.21 -22.88
CA GLY A 120 13.76 -23.10 -24.34
C GLY A 120 14.15 -24.42 -25.01
N ASP A 121 15.12 -24.36 -25.92
CA ASP A 121 15.68 -25.52 -26.62
C ASP A 121 16.92 -26.14 -25.92
N ARG A 122 17.24 -25.70 -24.69
CA ARG A 122 18.41 -26.18 -23.95
C ARG A 122 18.27 -27.68 -23.64
N PRO A 123 19.27 -28.51 -24.02
CA PRO A 123 19.24 -29.94 -23.71
C PRO A 123 19.36 -30.16 -22.20
N ARG A 124 18.56 -31.12 -21.69
CA ARG A 124 18.64 -31.54 -20.29
C ARG A 124 19.94 -32.28 -20.03
N LEU A 125 20.52 -32.06 -18.86
CA LEU A 125 21.74 -32.75 -18.45
C LEU A 125 21.37 -34.08 -17.78
N ASP A 126 22.09 -35.15 -18.12
CA ASP A 126 21.87 -36.48 -17.55
C ASP A 126 22.50 -36.55 -16.14
N PRO A 127 21.72 -36.83 -15.08
CA PRO A 127 22.24 -36.97 -13.73
C PRO A 127 22.95 -38.31 -13.45
N LYS A 128 22.83 -39.30 -14.36
CA LYS A 128 23.32 -40.67 -14.11
C LYS A 128 24.83 -40.71 -13.84
N GLY A 129 25.20 -41.32 -12.72
CA GLY A 129 26.60 -41.50 -12.31
C GLY A 129 27.34 -40.22 -11.89
N ARG A 130 26.64 -39.08 -11.77
CA ARG A 130 27.21 -37.80 -11.30
C ARG A 130 26.83 -37.50 -9.86
N THR A 131 27.63 -36.68 -9.20
CA THR A 131 27.25 -36.06 -7.92
C THR A 131 26.25 -34.95 -8.19
N ILE A 132 25.06 -35.03 -7.61
CA ILE A 132 23.99 -34.06 -7.82
C ILE A 132 23.89 -33.16 -6.60
N VAL A 133 23.91 -31.84 -6.81
CA VAL A 133 23.64 -30.85 -5.77
C VAL A 133 22.28 -30.22 -6.03
N VAL A 134 21.31 -30.49 -5.18
CA VAL A 134 19.95 -29.94 -5.27
C VAL A 134 19.84 -28.71 -4.37
N VAL A 135 19.43 -27.58 -4.94
CA VAL A 135 19.47 -26.27 -4.28
C VAL A 135 18.11 -25.59 -4.29
N ASP A 136 17.77 -24.94 -3.18
CA ASP A 136 16.67 -23.98 -3.07
C ASP A 136 17.10 -22.76 -2.22
N ASP A 137 16.34 -21.67 -2.23
CA ASP A 137 16.59 -20.52 -1.34
C ASP A 137 16.21 -20.80 0.12
N GLY A 138 15.42 -21.84 0.35
CA GLY A 138 15.21 -22.42 1.65
C GLY A 138 14.01 -23.34 1.61
N LEU A 139 13.78 -24.02 2.72
CA LEU A 139 12.79 -25.09 2.78
C LEU A 139 11.84 -24.84 3.94
N ALA A 140 10.54 -24.75 3.66
CA ALA A 140 9.52 -24.54 4.70
C ALA A 140 8.91 -25.85 5.19
N THR A 141 8.38 -26.67 4.27
CA THR A 141 7.70 -27.93 4.59
C THR A 141 8.34 -29.15 3.91
N GLY A 142 9.32 -28.94 3.04
CA GLY A 142 10.09 -30.01 2.39
C GLY A 142 9.37 -30.83 1.32
N ALA A 143 8.05 -30.69 1.16
CA ALA A 143 7.27 -31.54 0.25
C ALA A 143 7.75 -31.50 -1.22
N THR A 144 8.04 -30.30 -1.75
CA THR A 144 8.54 -30.12 -3.13
C THR A 144 9.95 -30.69 -3.30
N MET A 145 10.84 -30.44 -2.32
CA MET A 145 12.20 -30.99 -2.30
C MET A 145 12.19 -32.52 -2.21
N LYS A 146 11.36 -33.09 -1.34
CA LYS A 146 11.18 -34.54 -1.19
C LYS A 146 10.76 -35.21 -2.50
N ALA A 147 9.82 -34.61 -3.22
CA ALA A 147 9.40 -35.10 -4.53
C ALA A 147 10.56 -35.04 -5.55
N ALA A 148 11.27 -33.92 -5.62
CA ALA A 148 12.47 -33.76 -6.46
C ALA A 148 13.50 -34.87 -6.20
N LEU A 149 13.83 -35.13 -4.94
CA LEU A 149 14.82 -36.15 -4.55
C LEU A 149 14.38 -37.58 -4.92
N ILE A 150 13.10 -37.92 -4.72
CA ILE A 150 12.55 -39.22 -5.11
C ILE A 150 12.69 -39.45 -6.63
N GLY A 151 12.40 -38.43 -7.44
CA GLY A 151 12.58 -38.49 -8.89
C GLY A 151 14.05 -38.61 -9.30
N LEU A 152 14.94 -37.86 -8.65
CA LEU A 152 16.38 -37.90 -8.93
C LEU A 152 17.00 -39.27 -8.59
N LYS A 153 16.64 -39.89 -7.45
CA LYS A 153 17.15 -41.23 -7.08
C LYS A 153 16.93 -42.29 -8.15
N ARG A 154 15.80 -42.24 -8.85
CA ARG A 154 15.46 -43.18 -9.93
C ARG A 154 16.30 -42.98 -11.18
N SER A 155 16.87 -41.78 -11.35
CA SER A 155 17.81 -41.46 -12.43
C SER A 155 19.25 -41.95 -12.16
N LYS A 156 19.48 -42.67 -11.04
CA LYS A 156 20.76 -43.30 -10.65
C LYS A 156 21.97 -42.35 -10.62
N PRO A 157 21.91 -41.22 -9.90
CA PRO A 157 23.09 -40.43 -9.59
C PRO A 157 24.07 -41.24 -8.71
N SER A 158 25.35 -40.87 -8.71
CA SER A 158 26.34 -41.51 -7.84
C SER A 158 26.20 -41.07 -6.38
N ARG A 159 25.76 -39.82 -6.16
CA ARG A 159 25.53 -39.20 -4.86
C ARG A 159 24.56 -38.02 -4.99
N ILE A 160 23.71 -37.78 -4.00
CA ILE A 160 22.77 -36.64 -3.93
C ILE A 160 23.07 -35.82 -2.68
N VAL A 161 23.45 -34.57 -2.89
CA VAL A 161 23.69 -33.55 -1.86
C VAL A 161 22.57 -32.52 -1.93
N VAL A 162 21.93 -32.23 -0.81
CA VAL A 162 20.98 -31.10 -0.68
C VAL A 162 21.72 -29.93 -0.07
N ALA A 163 21.66 -28.76 -0.73
CA ALA A 163 22.30 -27.54 -0.26
C ALA A 163 21.23 -26.46 -0.03
N LEU A 164 21.06 -26.05 1.22
CA LEU A 164 20.01 -25.12 1.65
C LEU A 164 20.59 -24.01 2.51
N PRO A 165 20.20 -22.75 2.28
CA PRO A 165 20.57 -21.66 3.18
C PRO A 165 19.85 -21.80 4.53
N VAL A 166 18.57 -22.15 4.52
CA VAL A 166 17.77 -22.28 5.73
C VAL A 166 16.64 -23.29 5.61
N ALA A 167 16.35 -24.01 6.71
CA ALA A 167 15.22 -24.93 6.82
C ALA A 167 14.88 -25.23 8.29
N PRO A 168 13.63 -25.57 8.65
CA PRO A 168 13.30 -26.13 9.95
C PRO A 168 13.86 -27.55 10.09
N ARG A 169 14.27 -27.91 11.30
CA ARG A 169 14.86 -29.23 11.59
C ARG A 169 13.93 -30.38 11.20
N GLU A 170 12.64 -30.25 11.49
CA GLU A 170 11.64 -31.28 11.18
C GLU A 170 11.59 -31.57 9.68
N ALA A 171 11.70 -30.54 8.85
CA ALA A 171 11.64 -30.70 7.41
C ALA A 171 12.96 -31.23 6.81
N LEU A 172 14.10 -31.00 7.46
CA LEU A 172 15.38 -31.67 7.13
C LEU A 172 15.31 -33.17 7.47
N ASP A 173 14.75 -33.52 8.63
CA ASP A 173 14.56 -34.92 9.04
C ASP A 173 13.66 -35.67 8.04
N GLU A 174 12.61 -35.02 7.53
CA GLU A 174 11.68 -35.61 6.57
C GLU A 174 12.30 -35.94 5.20
N ILE A 175 13.36 -35.25 4.79
CA ILE A 175 14.08 -35.47 3.53
C ILE A 175 15.38 -36.25 3.69
N SER A 176 15.87 -36.45 4.92
CA SER A 176 17.11 -37.17 5.24
C SER A 176 17.21 -38.55 4.59
N ALA A 177 16.10 -39.30 4.54
CA ALA A 177 16.06 -40.61 3.89
C ALA A 177 16.22 -40.57 2.35
N GLN A 178 16.15 -39.39 1.74
CA GLN A 178 16.14 -39.18 0.29
C GLN A 178 17.39 -38.46 -0.26
N ALA A 179 18.34 -38.09 0.58
CA ALA A 179 19.63 -37.52 0.19
C ALA A 179 20.78 -38.27 0.89
N ASP A 180 21.97 -38.25 0.29
CA ASP A 180 23.17 -38.83 0.91
C ASP A 180 23.79 -37.83 1.90
N ASP A 181 23.75 -36.55 1.57
CA ASP A 181 24.20 -35.45 2.42
C ASP A 181 23.22 -34.27 2.38
N ILE A 182 23.09 -33.58 3.51
CA ILE A 182 22.27 -32.37 3.64
C ILE A 182 23.13 -31.29 4.30
N ILE A 183 23.37 -30.21 3.55
CA ILE A 183 24.02 -29.01 4.03
C ILE A 183 22.94 -27.96 4.22
N CYS A 184 22.75 -27.52 5.46
CA CYS A 184 21.90 -26.40 5.79
C CYS A 184 22.73 -25.37 6.56
N LEU A 185 22.92 -24.16 6.02
CA LEU A 185 23.68 -23.10 6.71
C LEU A 185 23.00 -22.72 8.02
N HIS A 186 21.66 -22.69 8.03
CA HIS A 186 20.86 -22.38 9.20
C HIS A 186 19.74 -23.42 9.44
N PRO A 187 19.98 -24.51 10.20
CA PRO A 187 18.94 -25.43 10.64
C PRO A 187 18.13 -24.83 11.80
N ALA A 188 17.04 -24.14 11.45
CA ALA A 188 16.22 -23.38 12.39
C ALA A 188 15.38 -24.27 13.32
N THR A 189 15.42 -23.99 14.62
CA THR A 189 14.52 -24.59 15.63
C THR A 189 13.22 -23.79 15.79
N VAL A 190 13.21 -22.55 15.31
CA VAL A 190 12.03 -21.66 15.21
C VAL A 190 12.00 -21.13 13.78
N PHE A 191 11.00 -21.54 13.00
CA PHE A 191 10.93 -21.25 11.57
C PHE A 191 9.59 -20.61 11.22
N GLN A 192 9.63 -19.41 10.65
CA GLN A 192 8.43 -18.63 10.29
C GLN A 192 8.23 -18.52 8.77
N GLY A 193 9.25 -18.85 7.99
CA GLY A 193 9.28 -18.73 6.53
C GLY A 193 10.70 -18.46 6.05
N VAL A 194 10.99 -18.87 4.81
CA VAL A 194 12.34 -18.75 4.23
C VAL A 194 12.82 -17.30 4.20
N GLY A 195 11.95 -16.37 3.79
CA GLY A 195 12.32 -14.96 3.63
C GLY A 195 12.76 -14.25 4.91
N GLY A 196 12.41 -14.77 6.09
CA GLY A 196 12.83 -14.18 7.37
C GLY A 196 14.33 -14.26 7.66
N PHE A 197 15.08 -15.01 6.87
CA PHE A 197 16.53 -15.19 7.00
C PHE A 197 17.34 -14.38 5.98
N TYR A 198 16.65 -13.62 5.12
CA TYR A 198 17.19 -12.82 4.05
C TYR A 198 16.88 -11.35 4.26
N ARG A 199 17.86 -10.47 4.06
CA ARG A 199 17.64 -9.01 4.07
C ARG A 199 16.90 -8.55 2.81
N ASP A 200 17.21 -9.14 1.67
CA ASP A 200 16.45 -9.03 0.41
C ASP A 200 15.93 -10.42 0.00
N PHE A 201 14.60 -10.55 0.01
CA PHE A 201 13.87 -11.75 -0.42
C PHE A 201 12.75 -11.42 -1.42
N HIS A 202 13.02 -10.54 -2.39
CA HIS A 202 12.04 -10.22 -3.43
C HIS A 202 11.57 -11.47 -4.19
N GLN A 203 10.37 -11.42 -4.77
CA GLN A 203 9.86 -12.54 -5.56
C GLN A 203 10.41 -12.48 -6.98
N LEU A 204 11.13 -13.52 -7.38
CA LEU A 204 11.69 -13.63 -8.74
C LEU A 204 10.58 -13.84 -9.77
N THR A 205 10.68 -13.11 -10.88
CA THR A 205 9.89 -13.30 -12.08
C THR A 205 10.43 -14.46 -12.93
N ASP A 206 9.64 -14.90 -13.91
CA ASP A 206 10.08 -15.93 -14.85
C ASP A 206 11.24 -15.41 -15.72
N GLU A 207 11.22 -14.13 -16.06
CA GLU A 207 12.23 -13.44 -16.87
C GLU A 207 13.57 -13.31 -16.15
N GLU A 208 13.56 -12.94 -14.86
CA GLU A 208 14.76 -12.91 -14.03
C GLU A 208 15.36 -14.31 -13.88
N THR A 209 14.52 -15.32 -13.71
CA THR A 209 14.94 -16.73 -13.65
C THR A 209 15.66 -17.15 -14.94
N VAL A 210 15.10 -16.78 -16.10
CA VAL A 210 15.73 -17.03 -17.42
C VAL A 210 17.05 -16.26 -17.57
N ALA A 211 17.07 -14.99 -17.16
CA ALA A 211 18.26 -14.14 -17.23
C ALA A 211 19.41 -14.70 -16.36
N LEU A 212 19.09 -15.18 -15.15
CA LEU A 212 20.05 -15.81 -14.24
C LEU A 212 20.62 -17.11 -14.83
N LEU A 213 19.79 -17.96 -15.45
CA LEU A 213 20.25 -19.18 -16.12
C LEU A 213 21.15 -18.91 -17.32
N ALA A 214 20.94 -17.79 -18.03
CA ALA A 214 21.79 -17.37 -19.15
C ALA A 214 23.21 -17.00 -18.69
N GLN A 215 23.40 -16.55 -17.45
CA GLN A 215 24.72 -16.17 -16.92
C GLN A 215 25.69 -17.35 -16.80
N VAL A 216 25.17 -18.57 -16.58
CA VAL A 216 25.98 -19.79 -16.38
C VAL A 216 26.15 -20.59 -17.68
N SER A 217 25.35 -20.27 -18.71
CA SER A 217 25.31 -21.04 -19.96
C SER A 217 26.45 -20.73 -20.95
N ASN A 218 27.35 -19.79 -20.61
CA ASN A 218 28.49 -19.41 -21.43
C ASN A 218 29.82 -19.73 -20.74
N ASN A 219 30.47 -20.85 -21.07
CA ASN A 219 31.94 -20.92 -21.19
C ASN A 219 32.43 -22.29 -21.74
N PRO A 220 33.64 -22.40 -22.34
CA PRO A 220 34.81 -21.53 -22.16
C PRO A 220 35.60 -21.15 -23.43
N HIS A 221 35.93 -19.86 -23.61
CA HIS A 221 37.21 -19.33 -24.18
C HIS A 221 37.00 -17.86 -24.59
N ASN A 222 37.66 -16.92 -23.89
CA ASN A 222 38.51 -15.85 -24.44
C ASN A 222 38.70 -14.74 -23.37
N PRO A 223 39.90 -14.57 -22.78
CA PRO A 223 40.17 -13.50 -21.82
C PRO A 223 40.60 -12.25 -22.58
N ALA A 224 39.65 -11.44 -23.03
CA ALA A 224 39.83 -10.02 -23.34
C ALA A 224 38.52 -9.44 -23.89
N GLN A 225 37.73 -8.76 -23.05
CA GLN A 225 36.91 -7.64 -23.50
C GLN A 225 36.39 -6.84 -22.29
N THR A 226 37.09 -5.73 -22.05
CA THR A 226 36.65 -4.48 -21.41
C THR A 226 35.18 -4.41 -20.97
N GLU A 227 34.99 -4.15 -19.66
CA GLU A 227 33.74 -3.71 -19.05
C GLU A 227 33.06 -2.61 -19.89
N LYS A 228 31.88 -2.93 -20.44
CA LYS A 228 30.93 -1.93 -20.94
C LYS A 228 29.73 -1.95 -20.01
N THR A 229 29.41 -0.78 -19.45
CA THR A 229 28.18 -0.41 -18.74
C THR A 229 26.97 -0.96 -19.50
N GLN A 230 26.27 -1.97 -18.96
CA GLN A 230 25.08 -2.54 -19.60
C GLN A 230 23.85 -1.69 -19.28
N THR A 231 23.27 -1.07 -20.31
CA THR A 231 21.98 -0.38 -20.23
C THR A 231 20.85 -1.38 -20.54
N HIS A 232 19.91 -1.56 -19.62
CA HIS A 232 18.78 -2.46 -19.78
C HIS A 232 17.61 -1.73 -20.47
N LYS A 233 17.05 -2.31 -21.53
CA LYS A 233 15.87 -1.80 -22.23
C LYS A 233 14.76 -2.84 -22.16
N ARG A 234 13.55 -2.45 -21.70
CA ARG A 234 12.36 -3.33 -21.68
C ARG A 234 11.10 -2.57 -22.09
N GLN A 235 10.17 -3.29 -22.71
CA GLN A 235 8.82 -2.77 -22.93
C GLN A 235 7.97 -3.01 -21.69
N VAL A 236 7.13 -2.05 -21.37
CA VAL A 236 6.28 -2.04 -20.18
C VAL A 236 4.84 -1.69 -20.55
N SER A 237 3.90 -2.03 -19.69
CA SER A 237 2.48 -1.73 -19.87
C SER A 237 1.99 -1.02 -18.61
N ILE A 238 1.67 0.27 -18.73
CA ILE A 238 1.34 1.13 -17.59
C ILE A 238 -0.17 0.97 -17.27
N PRO A 239 -0.51 0.50 -16.06
CA PRO A 239 -1.90 0.36 -15.62
C PRO A 239 -2.57 1.73 -15.39
N PRO A 240 -3.90 1.82 -15.34
CA PRO A 240 -4.88 0.72 -15.41
C PRO A 240 -5.24 0.30 -16.85
N LEU A 241 -4.94 1.12 -17.86
CA LEU A 241 -5.34 0.85 -19.24
C LEU A 241 -4.33 0.02 -20.05
N GLY A 242 -3.18 -0.30 -19.45
CA GLY A 242 -2.12 -1.06 -20.10
C GLY A 242 -1.40 -0.26 -21.19
N LEU A 243 -1.20 1.05 -20.97
CA LEU A 243 -0.56 1.95 -21.93
C LEU A 243 0.87 1.49 -22.25
N PRO A 244 1.23 1.29 -23.52
CA PRO A 244 2.54 0.76 -23.86
C PRO A 244 3.64 1.80 -23.59
N GLY A 245 4.74 1.34 -22.98
CA GLY A 245 5.92 2.14 -22.68
C GLY A 245 7.23 1.45 -23.04
N ASP A 246 8.24 2.24 -23.37
CA ASP A 246 9.63 1.84 -23.58
C ASP A 246 10.46 2.37 -22.38
N LEU A 247 10.90 1.47 -21.50
CA LEU A 247 11.74 1.78 -20.33
C LEU A 247 13.21 1.49 -20.65
N THR A 248 14.08 2.45 -20.34
CA THR A 248 15.54 2.29 -20.43
C THR A 248 16.19 2.65 -19.09
N VAL A 249 16.94 1.71 -18.51
CA VAL A 249 17.59 1.82 -17.20
C VAL A 249 19.10 1.63 -17.37
N PRO A 250 19.92 2.68 -17.22
CA PRO A 250 21.37 2.56 -17.10
C PRO A 250 21.76 1.76 -15.84
N SER A 251 22.97 1.16 -15.82
CA SER A 251 23.42 0.28 -14.70
C SER A 251 23.49 0.96 -13.32
N ASN A 252 23.54 2.30 -13.28
CA ASN A 252 23.52 3.09 -12.04
C ASN A 252 22.75 4.41 -12.29
N PRO A 253 21.40 4.35 -12.29
CA PRO A 253 20.58 5.49 -12.67
C PRO A 253 20.61 6.57 -11.58
N ARG A 254 20.89 7.82 -11.98
CA ARG A 254 20.92 8.99 -11.07
C ARG A 254 19.53 9.49 -10.69
N GLY A 255 18.53 9.09 -11.47
CA GLY A 255 17.14 9.51 -11.39
C GLY A 255 16.40 8.99 -12.63
N ILE A 256 15.07 9.07 -12.62
CA ILE A 256 14.21 8.64 -13.72
C ILE A 256 13.50 9.85 -14.35
N VAL A 257 13.47 9.90 -15.68
CA VAL A 257 12.77 10.95 -16.44
C VAL A 257 11.58 10.35 -17.18
N LEU A 258 10.38 10.78 -16.80
CA LEU A 258 9.10 10.39 -17.40
C LEU A 258 8.72 11.39 -18.51
N PHE A 259 8.53 10.87 -19.74
CA PHE A 259 8.22 11.69 -20.90
C PHE A 259 6.71 11.86 -21.10
N ALA A 260 6.26 13.11 -21.06
CA ALA A 260 4.93 13.52 -21.52
C ALA A 260 5.04 14.07 -22.95
N HIS A 261 4.66 13.26 -23.94
CA HIS A 261 4.74 13.67 -25.34
C HIS A 261 3.60 14.61 -25.74
N GLY A 262 3.86 15.44 -26.74
CA GLY A 262 2.90 16.42 -27.24
C GLY A 262 1.94 15.88 -28.29
N SER A 263 1.13 16.78 -28.83
CA SER A 263 0.06 16.43 -29.75
C SER A 263 0.52 15.80 -31.06
N GLY A 264 -0.03 14.64 -31.41
CA GLY A 264 0.33 13.89 -32.62
C GLY A 264 1.69 13.19 -32.55
N SER A 265 2.23 13.05 -31.34
CA SER A 265 3.45 12.29 -31.04
C SER A 265 3.09 11.07 -30.20
N SER A 266 3.96 10.06 -30.23
CA SER A 266 3.87 8.86 -29.38
C SER A 266 5.23 8.55 -28.76
N ARG A 267 5.34 7.46 -28.01
CA ARG A 267 6.61 6.89 -27.54
C ARG A 267 7.60 6.58 -28.68
N LEU A 268 7.11 6.47 -29.92
CA LEU A 268 7.91 6.20 -31.12
C LEU A 268 8.57 7.45 -31.72
N SER A 269 8.32 8.65 -31.16
CA SER A 269 8.85 9.92 -31.66
C SER A 269 10.38 9.94 -31.76
N PRO A 270 10.96 10.13 -32.97
CA PRO A 270 12.41 10.15 -33.15
C PRO A 270 13.09 11.22 -32.28
N ARG A 271 12.45 12.38 -32.12
CA ARG A 271 12.95 13.48 -31.28
C ARG A 271 13.00 13.12 -29.81
N ASN A 272 11.94 12.52 -29.26
CA ASN A 272 11.91 12.18 -27.84
C ASN A 272 12.81 10.97 -27.54
N ARG A 273 12.91 10.01 -28.46
CA ARG A 273 13.89 8.92 -28.39
C ARG A 273 15.32 9.44 -28.39
N TYR A 274 15.63 10.40 -29.26
CA TYR A 274 16.94 11.06 -29.27
C TYR A 274 17.24 11.75 -27.93
N VAL A 275 16.29 12.52 -27.39
CA VAL A 275 16.45 13.16 -26.07
C VAL A 275 16.66 12.12 -24.98
N ALA A 276 15.85 11.05 -24.96
CA ALA A 276 15.95 9.99 -23.97
C ALA A 276 17.30 9.25 -24.03
N GLU A 277 17.76 8.91 -25.24
CA GLU A 277 19.08 8.29 -25.44
C GLU A 277 20.20 9.17 -24.90
N LYS A 278 20.15 10.49 -25.14
CA LYS A 278 21.13 11.43 -24.57
C LYS A 278 21.02 11.58 -23.06
N LEU A 279 19.82 11.49 -22.48
CA LEU A 279 19.67 11.44 -21.02
C LEU A 279 20.19 10.11 -20.44
N ASN A 280 20.01 8.99 -21.13
CA ASN A 280 20.57 7.70 -20.74
C ASN A 280 22.11 7.72 -20.78
N GLU A 281 22.72 8.34 -21.81
CA GLU A 281 24.17 8.58 -21.89
C GLU A 281 24.69 9.41 -20.69
N LYS A 282 23.84 10.23 -20.07
CA LYS A 282 24.14 11.02 -18.86
C LYS A 282 23.76 10.30 -17.55
N GLY A 283 23.31 9.05 -17.63
CA GLY A 283 23.01 8.21 -16.48
C GLY A 283 21.60 8.38 -15.90
N PHE A 284 20.64 8.93 -16.64
CA PHE A 284 19.24 8.93 -16.22
C PHE A 284 18.49 7.73 -16.79
N ALA A 285 17.66 7.09 -15.98
CA ALA A 285 16.63 6.21 -16.48
C ALA A 285 15.58 7.03 -17.23
N THR A 286 14.94 6.45 -18.25
CA THR A 286 13.93 7.16 -19.04
C THR A 286 12.79 6.22 -19.37
N ILE A 287 11.57 6.75 -19.31
CA ILE A 287 10.38 6.06 -19.78
C ILE A 287 9.63 6.92 -20.80
N LEU A 288 9.41 6.35 -21.98
CA LEU A 288 8.56 6.91 -23.03
C LEU A 288 7.33 6.03 -23.13
N PHE A 289 6.14 6.58 -22.89
CA PHE A 289 4.89 5.83 -22.96
C PHE A 289 3.84 6.61 -23.73
N ASP A 290 2.83 5.90 -24.24
CA ASP A 290 1.72 6.54 -24.92
C ASP A 290 0.69 7.05 -23.89
N LEU A 291 0.41 8.36 -23.92
CA LEU A 291 -0.55 9.00 -23.00
C LEU A 291 -2.00 8.61 -23.30
N LEU A 292 -2.30 8.13 -24.51
CA LEU A 292 -3.66 7.78 -24.92
C LEU A 292 -3.69 6.34 -25.43
N THR A 293 -4.82 5.67 -25.23
CA THR A 293 -5.10 4.38 -25.87
C THR A 293 -5.32 4.57 -27.38
N PRO A 294 -5.14 3.52 -28.21
CA PRO A 294 -5.42 3.60 -29.65
C PRO A 294 -6.85 4.05 -30.00
N GLN A 295 -7.82 3.82 -29.12
CA GLN A 295 -9.20 4.27 -29.28
C GLN A 295 -9.33 5.77 -28.96
N GLU A 296 -8.68 6.25 -27.90
CA GLU A 296 -8.68 7.67 -27.53
C GLU A 296 -7.96 8.53 -28.55
N GLU A 297 -6.90 8.02 -29.19
CA GLU A 297 -6.16 8.72 -30.25
C GLU A 297 -7.01 9.07 -31.49
N GLN A 298 -8.12 8.36 -31.70
CA GLN A 298 -9.04 8.64 -32.82
C GLN A 298 -9.73 9.99 -32.66
N ASP A 299 -9.97 10.44 -31.42
CA ASP A 299 -10.51 11.76 -31.12
C ASP A 299 -9.38 12.75 -30.86
N ARG A 300 -9.12 13.60 -31.85
CA ARG A 300 -8.07 14.63 -31.78
C ARG A 300 -8.25 15.62 -30.63
N ARG A 301 -9.44 15.72 -30.02
CA ARG A 301 -9.68 16.61 -28.86
C ARG A 301 -8.93 16.14 -27.61
N ASN A 302 -8.80 14.82 -27.41
CA ASN A 302 -8.13 14.23 -26.24
C ASN A 302 -6.66 14.65 -26.14
N VAL A 303 -6.04 14.90 -27.29
CA VAL A 303 -4.65 15.30 -27.39
C VAL A 303 -4.39 16.74 -26.88
N PHE A 304 -5.46 17.54 -26.74
CA PHE A 304 -5.45 18.88 -26.15
C PHE A 304 -6.10 18.93 -24.76
N ASP A 305 -6.59 17.80 -24.24
CA ASP A 305 -7.19 17.68 -22.92
C ASP A 305 -6.08 17.53 -21.86
N ILE A 306 -5.59 18.67 -21.35
CA ILE A 306 -4.47 18.69 -20.41
C ILE A 306 -4.75 17.94 -19.11
N PRO A 307 -5.93 18.08 -18.47
CA PRO A 307 -6.29 17.25 -17.31
C PRO A 307 -6.19 15.75 -17.58
N LEU A 308 -6.78 15.27 -18.69
CA LEU A 308 -6.70 13.87 -19.07
C LEU A 308 -5.23 13.43 -19.21
N LEU A 309 -4.41 14.17 -19.94
CA LEU A 309 -3.00 13.82 -20.13
C LEU A 309 -2.19 13.88 -18.82
N ALA A 310 -2.52 14.80 -17.91
CA ALA A 310 -1.88 14.91 -16.61
C ALA A 310 -2.18 13.70 -15.73
N ASP A 311 -3.43 13.23 -15.69
CA ASP A 311 -3.83 12.02 -14.96
C ASP A 311 -2.98 10.81 -15.41
N ARG A 312 -2.65 10.70 -16.71
CA ARG A 312 -1.80 9.62 -17.23
C ARG A 312 -0.36 9.70 -16.78
N VAL A 313 0.16 10.92 -16.65
CA VAL A 313 1.51 11.16 -16.11
C VAL A 313 1.53 10.81 -14.62
N VAL A 314 0.46 11.11 -13.89
CA VAL A 314 0.28 10.70 -12.48
C VAL A 314 0.21 9.18 -12.36
N GLU A 315 -0.61 8.51 -13.19
CA GLU A 315 -0.70 7.05 -13.25
C GLU A 315 0.66 6.40 -13.54
N ALA A 316 1.41 6.93 -14.52
CA ALA A 316 2.74 6.45 -14.83
C ALA A 316 3.75 6.71 -13.70
N SER A 317 3.65 7.84 -12.98
CA SER A 317 4.46 8.11 -11.78
C SER A 317 4.17 7.12 -10.65
N ILE A 318 2.91 6.73 -10.48
CA ILE A 318 2.51 5.72 -9.49
C ILE A 318 3.08 4.35 -9.89
N TRP A 319 2.95 3.97 -11.17
CA TRP A 319 3.54 2.74 -11.68
C TRP A 319 5.07 2.69 -11.50
N ILE A 320 5.79 3.78 -11.76
CA ILE A 320 7.24 3.89 -11.48
C ILE A 320 7.54 3.56 -10.01
N THR A 321 6.68 3.99 -9.09
CA THR A 321 6.85 3.74 -7.65
C THR A 321 6.54 2.28 -7.28
N SER A 322 5.80 1.55 -8.12
CA SER A 322 5.53 0.12 -7.95
C SER A 322 6.60 -0.80 -8.57
N GLU A 323 7.58 -0.25 -9.29
CA GLU A 323 8.67 -1.00 -9.92
C GLU A 323 9.92 -0.99 -9.02
N PRO A 324 10.37 -2.13 -8.48
CA PRO A 324 11.43 -2.19 -7.47
C PRO A 324 12.78 -1.62 -7.92
N ASP A 325 13.07 -1.61 -9.21
CA ASP A 325 14.30 -1.03 -9.77
C ASP A 325 14.23 0.49 -9.98
N LEU A 326 13.06 1.09 -9.77
CA LEU A 326 12.78 2.51 -10.03
C LEU A 326 12.21 3.28 -8.82
N GLU A 327 11.70 2.59 -7.80
CA GLU A 327 10.97 3.16 -6.66
C GLU A 327 11.69 4.34 -6.00
N ASP A 328 12.97 4.15 -5.65
CA ASP A 328 13.80 5.13 -4.93
C ASP A 328 14.39 6.22 -5.84
N LEU A 329 14.16 6.17 -7.15
CA LEU A 329 14.76 7.12 -8.08
C LEU A 329 14.05 8.49 -8.00
N PRO A 330 14.83 9.59 -7.88
CA PRO A 330 14.29 10.93 -8.04
C PRO A 330 13.59 11.06 -9.41
N LEU A 331 12.32 11.48 -9.40
CA LEU A 331 11.50 11.58 -10.60
C LEU A 331 11.60 12.97 -11.22
N GLY A 332 11.96 13.03 -12.50
CA GLY A 332 11.85 14.20 -13.34
C GLY A 332 10.75 14.03 -14.39
N LEU A 333 10.07 15.12 -14.74
CA LEU A 333 9.11 15.14 -15.85
C LEU A 333 9.70 15.91 -17.04
N PHE A 334 9.63 15.30 -18.23
CA PHE A 334 10.01 15.95 -19.48
C PHE A 334 8.77 16.07 -20.38
N GLY A 335 8.26 17.29 -20.53
CA GLY A 335 7.12 17.60 -21.37
C GLY A 335 7.54 18.21 -22.71
N ALA A 336 6.95 17.75 -23.81
CA ALA A 336 7.13 18.32 -25.14
C ALA A 336 5.81 18.87 -25.70
N SER A 337 5.81 20.09 -26.25
CA SER A 337 4.60 20.73 -26.80
C SER A 337 3.42 20.72 -25.80
N THR A 338 2.25 20.17 -26.13
CA THR A 338 1.11 20.07 -25.18
C THR A 338 1.44 19.22 -23.94
N GLY A 339 2.34 18.23 -24.05
CA GLY A 339 2.84 17.46 -22.91
C GLY A 339 3.61 18.30 -21.89
N GLY A 340 4.09 19.49 -22.28
CA GLY A 340 4.62 20.49 -21.37
C GLY A 340 3.59 21.00 -20.36
N GLY A 341 2.34 21.21 -20.79
CA GLY A 341 1.23 21.57 -19.91
C GLY A 341 0.84 20.41 -19.00
N ALA A 342 0.71 19.20 -19.55
CA ALA A 342 0.37 17.99 -18.79
C ALA A 342 1.40 17.68 -17.68
N ALA A 343 2.69 17.79 -17.99
CA ALA A 343 3.76 17.61 -17.00
C ALA A 343 3.68 18.63 -15.85
N LEU A 344 3.27 19.88 -16.12
CA LEU A 344 3.14 20.91 -15.09
C LEU A 344 1.91 20.70 -14.20
N VAL A 345 0.78 20.28 -14.77
CA VAL A 345 -0.41 19.90 -13.98
C VAL A 345 -0.10 18.68 -13.11
N ALA A 346 0.53 17.64 -13.67
CA ALA A 346 0.95 16.47 -12.90
C ALA A 346 1.96 16.82 -11.80
N ALA A 347 2.90 17.75 -12.04
CA ALA A 347 3.83 18.22 -11.01
C ALA A 347 3.14 18.98 -9.88
N ALA A 348 2.10 19.77 -10.17
CA ALA A 348 1.30 20.43 -9.14
C ALA A 348 0.56 19.42 -8.24
N GLU A 349 0.10 18.31 -8.81
CA GLU A 349 -0.59 17.25 -8.08
C GLU A 349 0.37 16.37 -7.25
N LEU A 350 1.49 15.97 -7.86
CA LEU A 350 2.49 15.06 -7.26
C LEU A 350 3.42 15.74 -6.23
N LYS A 351 3.48 17.08 -6.23
CA LYS A 351 4.26 17.90 -5.28
C LYS A 351 5.70 17.37 -5.09
N ASP A 352 6.05 16.97 -3.86
CA ASP A 352 7.41 16.61 -3.46
C ASP A 352 7.96 15.36 -4.18
N ARG A 353 7.09 14.56 -4.83
CA ARG A 353 7.53 13.39 -5.60
C ARG A 353 8.32 13.78 -6.85
N VAL A 354 8.01 14.92 -7.46
CA VAL A 354 8.66 15.40 -8.69
C VAL A 354 9.82 16.31 -8.32
N GLY A 355 11.05 15.84 -8.56
CA GLY A 355 12.28 16.58 -8.26
C GLY A 355 12.60 17.67 -9.28
N ALA A 356 12.13 17.56 -10.53
CA ALA A 356 12.35 18.58 -11.56
C ALA A 356 11.39 18.44 -12.75
N VAL A 357 11.08 19.56 -13.41
CA VAL A 357 10.29 19.60 -14.65
C VAL A 357 11.08 20.30 -15.76
N VAL A 358 11.06 19.74 -16.97
CA VAL A 358 11.58 20.39 -18.18
C VAL A 358 10.47 20.42 -19.24
N SER A 359 10.19 21.60 -19.79
CA SER A 359 9.20 21.82 -20.85
C SER A 359 9.90 22.30 -22.12
N ARG A 360 9.96 21.47 -23.17
CA ARG A 360 10.64 21.79 -24.45
C ARG A 360 9.65 22.15 -25.54
N GLY A 361 9.72 23.39 -26.03
CA GLY A 361 8.77 23.94 -27.01
C GLY A 361 7.33 23.82 -26.51
N GLY A 362 7.16 23.84 -25.19
CA GLY A 362 5.92 23.48 -24.53
C GLY A 362 4.88 24.57 -24.57
N ARG A 363 3.64 24.17 -24.25
CA ARG A 363 2.50 25.07 -24.00
C ARG A 363 2.15 25.13 -22.50
N PRO A 364 3.06 25.64 -21.64
CA PRO A 364 2.82 25.71 -20.20
C PRO A 364 1.66 26.65 -19.84
N ASP A 365 1.29 27.55 -20.76
CA ASP A 365 0.13 28.43 -20.66
C ASP A 365 -1.19 27.64 -20.52
N LEU A 366 -1.26 26.42 -21.05
CA LEU A 366 -2.44 25.56 -20.90
C LEU A 366 -2.62 25.01 -19.47
N ALA A 367 -1.62 25.20 -18.60
CA ALA A 367 -1.64 24.80 -17.20
C ALA A 367 -1.77 26.00 -16.24
N MET A 368 -2.19 27.17 -16.73
CA MET A 368 -2.12 28.45 -15.99
C MET A 368 -2.70 28.39 -14.57
N ASP A 369 -3.83 27.72 -14.39
CA ASP A 369 -4.53 27.60 -13.10
C ASP A 369 -3.76 26.76 -12.06
N PHE A 370 -2.78 25.97 -12.51
CA PHE A 370 -2.00 25.06 -11.68
C PHE A 370 -0.56 25.55 -11.43
N LEU A 371 -0.05 26.51 -12.23
CA LEU A 371 1.36 26.93 -12.17
C LEU A 371 1.79 27.47 -10.80
N ALA A 372 0.89 28.13 -10.07
CA ALA A 372 1.18 28.65 -8.74
C ALA A 372 1.41 27.53 -7.69
N GLN A 373 0.92 26.32 -7.95
CA GLN A 373 0.99 25.15 -7.08
C GLN A 373 2.22 24.26 -7.39
N VAL A 374 2.89 24.48 -8.52
CA VAL A 374 4.10 23.74 -8.89
C VAL A 374 5.25 24.18 -7.99
N ILE A 375 5.75 23.26 -7.16
CA ILE A 375 6.90 23.49 -6.28
C ILE A 375 8.23 22.97 -6.86
N SER A 376 8.16 22.05 -7.82
CA SER A 376 9.33 21.42 -8.44
C SER A 376 10.11 22.41 -9.32
N PRO A 377 11.45 22.45 -9.22
CA PRO A 377 12.29 23.25 -10.11
C PRO A 377 11.96 23.05 -11.60
N THR A 378 11.55 24.12 -12.27
CA THR A 378 11.00 24.07 -13.64
C THR A 378 11.86 24.83 -14.64
N LEU A 379 12.29 24.15 -15.72
CA LEU A 379 12.97 24.74 -16.86
C LEU A 379 12.06 24.77 -18.09
N LEU A 380 11.88 25.95 -18.66
CA LEU A 380 11.19 26.17 -19.93
C LEU A 380 12.24 26.39 -21.03
N ILE A 381 12.20 25.61 -22.12
CA ILE A 381 13.12 25.70 -23.26
C ILE A 381 12.32 26.03 -24.51
N VAL A 382 12.65 27.13 -25.17
CA VAL A 382 11.97 27.61 -26.40
C VAL A 382 12.96 27.97 -27.49
N GLY A 383 12.60 27.80 -28.75
CA GLY A 383 13.45 28.18 -29.88
C GLY A 383 13.33 29.66 -30.22
N SER A 384 14.43 30.33 -30.56
CA SER A 384 14.43 31.78 -30.82
C SER A 384 13.58 32.21 -32.02
N LEU A 385 13.27 31.28 -32.94
CA LEU A 385 12.42 31.54 -34.10
C LEU A 385 10.92 31.42 -33.76
N ASP A 386 10.57 30.80 -32.63
CA ASP A 386 9.18 30.60 -32.20
C ASP A 386 8.69 31.74 -31.30
N ARG A 387 8.48 32.91 -31.93
CA ARG A 387 8.17 34.17 -31.23
C ARG A 387 6.89 34.14 -30.41
N ASP A 388 5.90 33.34 -30.82
CA ASP A 388 4.62 33.26 -30.12
C ASP A 388 4.71 32.37 -28.88
N VAL A 389 5.37 31.21 -28.99
CA VAL A 389 5.59 30.31 -27.84
C VAL A 389 6.54 30.93 -26.82
N ILE A 390 7.49 31.77 -27.23
CA ILE A 390 8.32 32.57 -26.31
C ILE A 390 7.44 33.43 -25.40
N LYS A 391 6.45 34.15 -25.93
CA LYS A 391 5.55 35.01 -25.13
C LYS A 391 4.73 34.18 -24.14
N LEU A 392 4.20 33.05 -24.58
CA LEU A 392 3.41 32.15 -23.73
C LEU A 392 4.25 31.56 -22.59
N ASN A 393 5.50 31.17 -22.88
CA ASN A 393 6.42 30.68 -21.86
C ASN A 393 6.86 31.79 -20.90
N GLN A 394 6.99 33.04 -21.34
CA GLN A 394 7.23 34.19 -20.46
C GLN A 394 6.05 34.43 -19.51
N GLN A 395 4.80 34.30 -19.98
CA GLN A 395 3.61 34.39 -19.13
C GLN A 395 3.57 33.28 -18.09
N ALA A 396 3.80 32.02 -18.51
CA ALA A 396 3.86 30.89 -17.58
C ALA A 396 5.00 31.03 -16.56
N LEU A 397 6.17 31.51 -17.00
CA LEU A 397 7.31 31.79 -16.12
C LEU A 397 6.93 32.83 -15.05
N ALA A 398 6.12 33.83 -15.38
CA ALA A 398 5.65 34.81 -14.39
C ALA A 398 4.73 34.17 -13.33
N ALA A 399 3.87 33.22 -13.73
CA ALA A 399 2.91 32.54 -12.85
C ALA A 399 3.53 31.46 -11.93
N LEU A 400 4.64 30.83 -12.34
CA LEU A 400 5.36 29.84 -11.51
C LEU A 400 5.92 30.47 -10.22
N THR A 401 5.81 29.79 -9.08
CA THR A 401 6.33 30.26 -7.78
C THR A 401 7.61 29.54 -7.34
N CYS A 402 7.96 28.43 -7.99
CA CYS A 402 9.15 27.62 -7.71
C CYS A 402 10.46 28.20 -8.28
N THR A 403 11.56 27.49 -8.04
CA THR A 403 12.81 27.71 -8.80
C THR A 403 12.51 27.52 -10.28
N LYS A 404 12.79 28.54 -11.09
CA LYS A 404 12.35 28.59 -12.49
C LYS A 404 13.37 29.23 -13.41
N ARG A 405 13.45 28.75 -14.66
CA ARG A 405 14.31 29.34 -15.70
C ARG A 405 13.66 29.21 -17.08
N LEU A 406 13.89 30.20 -17.93
CA LEU A 406 13.56 30.17 -19.35
C LEU A 406 14.85 30.24 -20.18
N GLU A 407 15.09 29.25 -21.03
CA GLU A 407 16.22 29.19 -21.94
C GLU A 407 15.72 29.33 -23.39
N ILE A 408 16.30 30.28 -24.13
CA ILE A 408 15.97 30.54 -25.53
C ILE A 408 17.11 30.01 -26.39
N VAL A 409 16.87 28.96 -27.18
CA VAL A 409 17.89 28.33 -28.05
C VAL A 409 18.02 29.13 -29.35
N PRO A 410 19.17 29.75 -29.64
CA PRO A 410 19.37 30.54 -30.85
C PRO A 410 19.25 29.71 -32.12
N GLY A 411 18.56 30.25 -33.13
CA GLY A 411 18.39 29.62 -34.45
C GLY A 411 17.41 28.46 -34.49
N ALA A 412 16.73 28.13 -33.37
CA ALA A 412 15.81 27.00 -33.29
C ALA A 412 14.35 27.42 -33.55
N GLY A 413 13.63 26.61 -34.33
CA GLY A 413 12.17 26.65 -34.50
C GLY A 413 11.42 25.89 -33.41
N HIS A 414 10.11 25.72 -33.60
CA HIS A 414 9.21 25.07 -32.63
C HIS A 414 9.65 23.64 -32.25
N LEU A 415 10.17 22.88 -33.22
CA LEU A 415 10.55 21.47 -33.07
C LEU A 415 12.06 21.25 -32.93
N PHE A 416 12.88 22.32 -32.94
CA PHE A 416 14.34 22.26 -32.85
C PHE A 416 14.98 21.37 -33.94
N GLU A 417 14.55 21.53 -35.20
CA GLU A 417 15.01 20.72 -36.34
C GLU A 417 16.29 21.27 -36.97
N GLU A 418 16.64 22.52 -36.69
CA GLU A 418 17.84 23.17 -37.17
C GLU A 418 19.09 22.52 -36.55
N ALA A 419 20.16 22.40 -37.35
CA ALA A 419 21.35 21.65 -36.99
C ALA A 419 21.94 22.08 -35.64
N GLY A 420 22.09 21.12 -34.72
CA GLY A 420 22.65 21.32 -33.39
C GLY A 420 21.71 21.95 -32.35
N THR A 421 20.52 22.39 -32.74
CA THR A 421 19.59 23.07 -31.80
C THR A 421 18.93 22.10 -30.82
N LEU A 422 18.61 20.88 -31.26
CA LEU A 422 18.11 19.83 -30.36
C LEU A 422 19.17 19.40 -29.35
N ASP A 423 20.44 19.34 -29.74
CA ASP A 423 21.56 19.03 -28.84
C ASP A 423 21.72 20.08 -27.74
N LEU A 424 21.57 21.36 -28.09
CA LEU A 424 21.57 22.45 -27.11
C LEU A 424 20.40 22.30 -26.12
N ALA A 425 19.19 22.04 -26.61
CA ALA A 425 18.01 21.84 -25.76
C ALA A 425 18.17 20.63 -24.82
N VAL A 426 18.72 19.52 -25.32
CA VAL A 426 19.06 18.33 -24.54
C VAL A 426 20.12 18.64 -23.48
N GLY A 427 21.14 19.41 -23.84
CA GLY A 427 22.20 19.84 -22.91
C GLY A 427 21.64 20.63 -21.73
N HIS A 428 20.74 21.58 -21.99
CA HIS A 428 20.04 22.34 -20.94
C HIS A 428 19.17 21.43 -20.06
N ALA A 429 18.41 20.51 -20.66
CA ALA A 429 17.57 19.56 -19.92
C ALA A 429 18.40 18.62 -19.02
N ALA A 430 19.50 18.06 -19.55
CA ALA A 430 20.38 17.15 -18.83
C ALA A 430 21.06 17.83 -17.64
N GLU A 431 21.54 19.06 -17.78
CA GLU A 431 22.13 19.81 -16.67
C GLU A 431 21.07 20.22 -15.63
N TRP A 432 19.84 20.53 -16.05
CA TRP A 432 18.73 20.80 -15.12
C TRP A 432 18.40 19.57 -14.27
N PHE A 433 18.18 18.42 -14.92
CA PHE A 433 17.93 17.17 -14.21
C PHE A 433 19.12 16.77 -13.34
N LYS A 434 20.36 16.96 -13.80
CA LYS A 434 21.56 16.66 -13.01
C LYS A 434 21.67 17.51 -11.75
N THR A 435 21.23 18.75 -11.81
CA THR A 435 21.24 19.69 -10.69
C THR A 435 20.12 19.38 -9.69
N HIS A 436 18.93 19.03 -10.18
CA HIS A 436 17.71 18.96 -9.36
C HIS A 436 17.25 17.53 -9.01
N LEU A 437 17.66 16.50 -9.76
CA LEU A 437 17.43 15.09 -9.45
C LEU A 437 18.62 14.46 -8.70
N ALA A 438 19.24 15.20 -7.78
CA ALA A 438 20.23 14.62 -6.90
C ALA A 438 19.53 13.76 -5.84
N THR A 439 20.08 12.59 -5.52
CA THR A 439 19.71 11.86 -4.31
C THR A 439 19.97 12.78 -3.13
N ASN A 440 18.90 13.32 -2.55
CA ASN A 440 18.97 14.06 -1.32
C ASN A 440 18.81 13.01 -0.21
N PRO A 441 19.89 12.49 0.41
CA PRO A 441 19.70 11.89 1.72
C PRO A 441 19.19 13.04 2.58
N ALA A 442 17.92 12.99 2.94
CA ALA A 442 17.35 13.97 3.85
C ALA A 442 18.28 14.04 5.08
N LYS A 443 19.06 15.12 5.18
CA LYS A 443 19.87 15.43 6.36
C LYS A 443 18.89 15.73 7.49
N ARG A 444 18.40 14.71 8.17
CA ARG A 444 18.05 14.86 9.58
C ARG A 444 19.38 14.98 10.34
N PRO A 445 19.61 16.05 11.12
CA PRO A 445 20.76 16.08 12.01
C PRO A 445 20.69 14.84 12.91
N MET A 446 21.78 14.08 12.99
CA MET A 446 21.89 13.03 13.99
C MET A 446 21.72 13.69 15.36
N PRO A 447 20.72 13.28 16.17
CA PRO A 447 20.64 13.74 17.54
C PRO A 447 21.91 13.29 18.27
N PRO A 448 22.35 14.04 19.30
CA PRO A 448 23.35 13.52 20.23
C PRO A 448 22.89 12.16 20.79
N PRO A 449 23.82 11.29 21.21
CA PRO A 449 23.50 9.96 21.68
C PRO A 449 22.39 10.00 22.75
N PRO A 450 21.48 9.01 22.76
CA PRO A 450 20.39 8.97 23.72
C PRO A 450 20.92 9.06 25.15
N PRO A 451 20.17 9.68 26.08
CA PRO A 451 20.55 9.72 27.49
C PRO A 451 20.80 8.30 28.01
N LYS A 452 21.74 8.16 28.96
CA LYS A 452 22.16 6.87 29.52
C LYS A 452 20.93 6.06 29.98
N PRO A 453 20.89 4.72 29.75
CA PRO A 453 19.75 3.86 30.09
C PRO A 453 19.25 4.02 31.53
N ASP A 454 20.18 4.22 32.48
CA ASP A 454 19.88 4.31 33.92
C ASP A 454 19.02 5.52 34.32
N ALA A 455 18.90 6.54 33.46
CA ALA A 455 18.09 7.74 33.72
C ALA A 455 16.71 7.70 33.03
N ALA A 456 16.45 6.73 32.16
CA ALA A 456 15.23 6.69 31.33
C ALA A 456 13.93 6.56 32.15
N PRO A 457 13.80 5.65 33.13
CA PRO A 457 12.56 5.49 33.89
C PRO A 457 12.16 6.78 34.64
N ALA A 458 13.12 7.44 35.30
CA ALA A 458 12.87 8.68 36.03
C ALA A 458 12.38 9.83 35.12
N ILE A 459 12.91 9.92 33.89
CA ILE A 459 12.48 10.92 32.90
C ILE A 459 11.03 10.64 32.45
N LEU A 460 10.71 9.38 32.17
CA LEU A 460 9.38 8.96 31.72
C LEU A 460 8.32 9.20 32.79
N SER A 461 8.58 8.78 34.04
CA SER A 461 7.65 8.98 35.16
C SER A 461 7.48 10.47 35.51
N SER A 462 8.54 11.28 35.42
CA SER A 462 8.43 12.73 35.70
C SER A 462 7.61 13.48 34.64
N ALA A 463 7.56 12.97 33.41
CA ALA A 463 6.76 13.55 32.32
C ALA A 463 5.30 13.05 32.31
N ALA A 464 5.00 11.97 33.03
CA ALA A 464 3.67 11.37 33.10
C ALA A 464 2.74 12.16 34.03
N GLU A 465 1.68 12.75 33.47
CA GLU A 465 0.61 13.38 34.24
C GLU A 465 -0.41 12.30 34.64
N ALA A 466 -0.37 11.85 35.90
CA ALA A 466 -1.30 10.84 36.40
C ALA A 466 -2.75 11.28 36.23
N LEU A 467 -3.59 10.40 35.67
CA LEU A 467 -5.01 10.69 35.45
C LEU A 467 -5.87 10.06 36.55
N PRO A 468 -6.92 10.76 37.05
CA PRO A 468 -7.88 10.16 37.96
C PRO A 468 -8.76 9.12 37.22
N PRO A 469 -9.61 8.35 37.92
CA PRO A 469 -10.57 7.45 37.28
C PRO A 469 -11.42 8.15 36.21
N ILE A 470 -11.79 7.45 35.12
CA ILE A 470 -12.49 8.04 33.95
C ILE A 470 -13.81 8.74 34.33
N ASN A 471 -14.49 8.28 35.39
CA ASN A 471 -15.74 8.86 35.87
C ASN A 471 -15.54 10.10 36.77
N ASP A 472 -14.31 10.41 37.16
CA ASP A 472 -13.96 11.63 37.87
C ASP A 472 -13.97 12.81 36.89
N PRO A 473 -14.68 13.92 37.18
CA PRO A 473 -14.67 15.11 36.33
C PRO A 473 -13.27 15.67 36.02
N GLU A 474 -12.30 15.50 36.93
CA GLU A 474 -10.93 15.97 36.72
C GLU A 474 -10.20 15.17 35.63
N PHE A 475 -10.66 13.96 35.28
CA PHE A 475 -10.10 13.17 34.16
C PHE A 475 -10.21 13.95 32.85
N ALA A 476 -11.42 14.38 32.50
CA ALA A 476 -11.68 15.05 31.24
C ALA A 476 -11.11 16.48 31.22
N LYS A 477 -11.02 17.13 32.38
CA LYS A 477 -10.44 18.47 32.54
C LYS A 477 -8.96 18.54 32.13
N ALA A 478 -8.20 17.45 32.28
CA ALA A 478 -6.82 17.37 31.79
C ALA A 478 -6.70 17.71 30.29
N PHE A 479 -7.77 17.49 29.52
CA PHE A 479 -7.85 17.71 28.07
C PHE A 479 -8.37 19.11 27.67
N ASP A 480 -8.68 20.00 28.63
CA ASP A 480 -9.06 21.39 28.35
C ASP A 480 -8.01 22.13 27.51
N ARG A 481 -6.74 21.72 27.61
CA ARG A 481 -5.63 22.25 26.81
C ARG A 481 -5.80 22.08 25.30
N PHE A 482 -6.61 21.12 24.86
CA PHE A 482 -6.94 20.89 23.45
C PHE A 482 -8.23 21.59 23.03
N GLY A 483 -8.93 22.26 23.95
CA GLY A 483 -10.22 22.91 23.68
C GLY A 483 -10.14 24.08 22.69
N SER A 484 -8.98 24.72 22.53
CA SER A 484 -8.77 25.77 21.54
C SER A 484 -8.63 25.25 20.10
N LYS A 485 -8.43 23.93 19.92
CA LYS A 485 -8.23 23.31 18.62
C LYS A 485 -9.53 23.25 17.83
N ARG A 486 -9.42 23.27 16.51
CA ARG A 486 -10.56 23.13 15.60
C ARG A 486 -10.90 21.67 15.36
N VAL A 487 -9.88 20.83 15.23
CA VAL A 487 -10.00 19.39 14.98
C VAL A 487 -9.26 18.66 16.09
N VAL A 488 -9.94 17.81 16.85
CA VAL A 488 -9.31 16.95 17.86
C VAL A 488 -9.53 15.51 17.43
N LEU A 489 -8.47 14.79 17.09
CA LEU A 489 -8.51 13.38 16.74
C LEU A 489 -8.15 12.56 17.98
N LEU A 490 -9.07 11.69 18.40
CA LEU A 490 -8.91 10.77 19.52
C LEU A 490 -8.76 9.35 18.96
N GLY A 491 -7.57 8.79 19.18
CA GLY A 491 -7.19 7.46 18.75
C GLY A 491 -7.67 6.35 19.68
N GLU A 492 -7.41 5.13 19.25
CA GLU A 492 -7.39 3.94 20.11
C GLU A 492 -6.43 2.91 19.56
N ALA A 493 -5.65 2.26 20.43
CA ALA A 493 -4.79 1.13 20.04
C ALA A 493 -5.59 -0.16 19.81
N SER A 494 -6.89 -0.17 20.15
CA SER A 494 -7.78 -1.26 19.77
C SER A 494 -9.25 -0.88 19.71
N HIS A 495 -9.99 -1.44 18.76
CA HIS A 495 -11.44 -1.20 18.61
C HIS A 495 -12.32 -1.85 19.70
N GLY A 496 -11.79 -2.80 20.46
CA GLY A 496 -12.56 -3.66 21.35
C GLY A 496 -12.35 -3.43 22.85
N THR A 497 -11.86 -2.25 23.25
CA THR A 497 -11.49 -1.97 24.64
C THR A 497 -12.37 -0.91 25.31
N SER A 498 -12.99 -1.27 26.43
CA SER A 498 -13.98 -0.47 27.17
C SER A 498 -13.44 0.90 27.62
N GLU A 499 -12.23 0.92 28.18
CA GLU A 499 -11.61 2.16 28.68
C GLU A 499 -11.41 3.19 27.59
N PHE A 500 -11.09 2.78 26.36
CA PHE A 500 -10.90 3.70 25.23
C PHE A 500 -12.23 4.37 24.84
N TYR A 501 -13.34 3.64 24.76
CA TYR A 501 -14.66 4.25 24.54
C TYR A 501 -15.05 5.20 25.67
N ARG A 502 -14.90 4.76 26.92
CA ARG A 502 -15.29 5.56 28.09
C ARG A 502 -14.46 6.85 28.21
N ALA A 503 -13.15 6.77 27.95
CA ALA A 503 -12.25 7.90 27.98
C ALA A 503 -12.52 8.87 26.83
N ARG A 504 -12.65 8.38 25.59
CA ARG A 504 -13.02 9.21 24.43
C ARG A 504 -14.37 9.89 24.66
N ALA A 505 -15.35 9.19 25.23
CA ALA A 505 -16.64 9.76 25.61
C ALA A 505 -16.46 10.89 26.65
N ALA A 506 -15.74 10.64 27.76
CA ALA A 506 -15.52 11.66 28.79
C ALA A 506 -14.85 12.93 28.25
N ILE A 507 -13.79 12.77 27.43
CA ILE A 507 -13.08 13.87 26.79
C ILE A 507 -14.02 14.62 25.83
N THR A 508 -14.75 13.90 24.99
CA THR A 508 -15.65 14.52 24.01
C THR A 508 -16.79 15.29 24.69
N ARG A 509 -17.35 14.76 25.78
CA ARG A 509 -18.36 15.46 26.60
C ARG A 509 -17.83 16.79 27.12
N ARG A 510 -16.63 16.79 27.70
CA ARG A 510 -15.96 18.01 28.18
C ARG A 510 -15.72 19.02 27.06
N LEU A 511 -15.25 18.57 25.90
CA LEU A 511 -15.02 19.43 24.74
C LEU A 511 -16.31 20.05 24.20
N ILE A 512 -17.42 19.30 24.21
CA ILE A 512 -18.74 19.80 23.82
C ILE A 512 -19.24 20.84 24.84
N GLU A 513 -19.23 20.49 26.12
CA GLU A 513 -19.83 21.30 27.19
C GLU A 513 -19.09 22.63 27.43
N GLU A 514 -17.77 22.64 27.28
CA GLU A 514 -16.92 23.74 27.77
C GLU A 514 -16.13 24.44 26.66
N HIS A 515 -15.91 23.78 25.51
CA HIS A 515 -15.00 24.27 24.47
C HIS A 515 -15.67 24.48 23.10
N GLY A 516 -16.99 24.33 23.03
CA GLY A 516 -17.80 24.66 21.85
C GLY A 516 -17.67 23.65 20.71
N PHE A 517 -17.31 22.40 20.99
CA PHE A 517 -17.36 21.34 19.99
C PHE A 517 -18.81 20.95 19.72
N SER A 518 -19.18 20.85 18.45
CA SER A 518 -20.56 20.58 18.04
C SER A 518 -20.65 19.48 16.98
N ILE A 519 -19.53 18.82 16.68
CA ILE A 519 -19.46 17.76 15.68
C ILE A 519 -18.66 16.60 16.27
N VAL A 520 -19.23 15.40 16.16
CA VAL A 520 -18.54 14.13 16.42
C VAL A 520 -18.50 13.35 15.11
N ALA A 521 -17.30 13.06 14.62
CA ALA A 521 -17.09 12.25 13.43
C ALA A 521 -16.39 10.96 13.80
N VAL A 522 -16.83 9.82 13.28
CA VAL A 522 -16.29 8.51 13.67
C VAL A 522 -15.86 7.68 12.46
N GLU A 523 -14.91 6.78 12.66
CA GLU A 523 -14.52 5.72 11.72
C GLU A 523 -15.66 4.67 11.60
N ALA A 524 -16.74 5.09 10.96
CA ALA A 524 -17.89 4.27 10.68
C ALA A 524 -18.53 4.70 9.36
N ASP A 525 -19.32 3.81 8.79
CA ASP A 525 -20.08 4.06 7.58
C ASP A 525 -21.04 5.25 7.74
N TRP A 526 -21.03 6.14 6.74
CA TRP A 526 -21.92 7.32 6.69
C TRP A 526 -23.40 7.00 6.96
N PRO A 527 -24.06 6.06 6.24
CA PRO A 527 -25.48 5.79 6.43
C PRO A 527 -25.81 5.22 7.82
N ASP A 528 -24.93 4.41 8.41
CA ASP A 528 -25.11 3.87 9.76
C ASP A 528 -25.01 4.97 10.83
N ALA A 529 -24.01 5.84 10.72
CA ALA A 529 -23.86 7.00 11.58
C ALA A 529 -25.03 8.00 11.42
N ALA A 530 -25.63 8.10 10.24
CA ALA A 530 -26.79 8.96 10.00
C ALA A 530 -28.03 8.53 10.81
N VAL A 531 -28.17 7.24 11.15
CA VAL A 531 -29.22 6.74 12.06
C VAL A 531 -28.98 7.25 13.49
N VAL A 532 -27.74 7.17 13.97
CA VAL A 532 -27.36 7.74 15.27
C VAL A 532 -27.59 9.25 15.30
N ASN A 533 -27.20 9.95 14.24
CA ASN A 533 -27.39 11.40 14.12
C ASN A 533 -28.87 11.81 14.21
N ARG A 534 -29.76 11.08 13.52
CA ARG A 534 -31.21 11.31 13.59
C ARG A 534 -31.73 11.08 15.01
N TYR A 535 -31.30 9.99 15.66
CA TYR A 535 -31.65 9.69 17.06
C TYR A 535 -31.22 10.83 17.99
N ILE A 536 -29.95 11.22 17.99
CA ILE A 536 -29.47 12.24 18.93
C ILE A 536 -30.04 13.64 18.65
N ARG A 537 -30.49 13.93 17.43
CA ARG A 537 -31.11 15.22 17.06
C ARG A 537 -32.64 15.23 17.15
N HIS A 538 -33.24 14.18 17.73
CA HIS A 538 -34.69 14.06 17.89
C HIS A 538 -35.46 14.10 16.56
N LYS A 539 -34.84 13.62 15.48
CA LYS A 539 -35.48 13.49 14.16
C LYS A 539 -36.19 12.13 14.06
N SER A 540 -37.19 12.03 13.17
CA SER A 540 -37.92 10.78 12.93
C SER A 540 -36.97 9.66 12.50
N ALA A 541 -37.15 8.48 13.09
CA ALA A 541 -36.41 7.29 12.68
C ALA A 541 -36.79 6.89 11.24
N GLU A 542 -35.79 6.65 10.40
CA GLU A 542 -35.99 5.98 9.12
C GLU A 542 -35.81 4.47 9.30
N SER A 543 -36.63 3.71 8.57
CA SER A 543 -36.50 2.25 8.49
C SER A 543 -35.26 1.89 7.66
N MET A 544 -34.18 1.49 8.33
CA MET A 544 -33.13 0.70 7.68
C MET A 544 -33.51 -0.78 7.76
N LYS A 545 -33.57 -1.47 6.61
CA LYS A 545 -33.97 -2.89 6.54
C LYS A 545 -33.21 -3.79 7.52
N ASN A 546 -31.92 -3.51 7.76
CA ASN A 546 -31.05 -4.35 8.59
C ASN A 546 -30.62 -3.69 9.92
N GLY A 547 -31.09 -2.47 10.22
CA GLY A 547 -30.61 -1.68 11.36
C GLY A 547 -29.19 -1.13 11.18
N ALA A 548 -28.77 -0.20 12.05
CA ALA A 548 -27.43 0.38 12.03
C ALA A 548 -26.38 -0.55 12.63
N PHE A 549 -25.17 -0.51 12.08
CA PHE A 549 -23.99 -1.28 12.47
C PHE A 549 -24.25 -2.78 12.51
N ALA A 550 -25.03 -3.30 11.55
CA ALA A 550 -25.38 -4.71 11.44
C ALA A 550 -24.33 -5.54 10.67
N ARG A 551 -23.33 -4.89 10.07
CA ARG A 551 -22.21 -5.51 9.36
C ARG A 551 -21.07 -5.87 10.31
N PHE A 552 -20.20 -6.79 9.89
CA PHE A 552 -18.99 -7.09 10.63
C PHE A 552 -18.06 -5.85 10.74
N PRO A 553 -17.44 -5.60 11.90
CA PRO A 553 -17.75 -6.20 13.20
C PRO A 553 -19.03 -5.62 13.80
N THR A 554 -19.98 -6.49 14.17
CA THR A 554 -21.30 -6.06 14.68
C THR A 554 -21.24 -5.41 16.06
N TRP A 555 -20.13 -5.52 16.77
CA TRP A 555 -19.97 -5.13 18.17
C TRP A 555 -19.21 -3.81 18.36
N MET A 556 -18.44 -3.37 17.35
CA MET A 556 -17.55 -2.19 17.46
C MET A 556 -18.34 -0.91 17.81
N TRP A 557 -19.46 -0.67 17.13
CA TRP A 557 -20.35 0.46 17.44
C TRP A 557 -21.67 0.04 18.11
N ARG A 558 -21.86 -1.26 18.40
CA ARG A 558 -23.03 -1.78 19.15
C ARG A 558 -22.61 -2.37 20.48
N ASN A 559 -22.15 -1.49 21.36
CA ASN A 559 -21.76 -1.85 22.71
C ASN A 559 -22.35 -0.88 23.73
N ILE A 560 -22.32 -1.27 24.99
CA ILE A 560 -22.91 -0.51 26.11
C ILE A 560 -22.21 0.84 26.28
N GLU A 561 -20.90 0.90 26.08
CA GLU A 561 -20.10 2.13 26.23
C GLU A 561 -20.50 3.20 25.22
N PHE A 562 -20.62 2.81 23.94
CA PHE A 562 -21.05 3.71 22.88
C PHE A 562 -22.53 4.08 23.01
N ASP A 563 -23.40 3.14 23.37
CA ASP A 563 -24.82 3.42 23.64
C ASP A 563 -25.01 4.41 24.80
N ALA A 564 -24.20 4.33 25.85
CA ALA A 564 -24.20 5.33 26.92
C ALA A 564 -23.82 6.72 26.41
N PHE A 565 -22.86 6.82 25.49
CA PHE A 565 -22.45 8.08 24.88
C PHE A 565 -23.54 8.66 23.95
N THR A 566 -24.17 7.85 23.10
CA THR A 566 -25.26 8.33 22.23
C THR A 566 -26.48 8.77 23.03
N ARG A 567 -26.83 8.07 24.12
CA ARG A 567 -27.87 8.51 25.07
C ARG A 567 -27.55 9.86 25.71
N TYR A 568 -26.30 10.10 26.08
CA TYR A 568 -25.87 11.42 26.55
C TYR A 568 -26.07 12.49 25.48
N LEU A 569 -25.61 12.26 24.24
CA LEU A 569 -25.76 13.23 23.15
C LEU A 569 -27.23 13.55 22.87
N HIS A 570 -28.10 12.54 22.88
CA HIS A 570 -29.54 12.71 22.75
C HIS A 570 -30.12 13.60 23.86
N GLN A 571 -29.75 13.36 25.12
CA GLN A 571 -30.17 14.20 26.25
C GLN A 571 -29.62 15.62 26.15
N HIS A 572 -28.34 15.78 25.82
CA HIS A 572 -27.69 17.08 25.65
C HIS A 572 -28.42 17.91 24.59
N ASN A 573 -28.63 17.33 23.40
CA ASN A 573 -29.32 17.98 22.28
C ASN A 573 -30.79 18.28 22.56
N GLY A 574 -31.46 17.51 23.44
CA GLY A 574 -32.86 17.75 23.82
C GLY A 574 -33.07 19.10 24.52
N THR A 575 -32.00 19.73 25.01
CA THR A 575 -32.02 21.05 25.66
C THR A 575 -31.56 22.19 24.77
N LYS A 576 -31.25 21.92 23.49
CA LYS A 576 -30.62 22.86 22.56
C LYS A 576 -31.52 23.16 21.36
N ASP A 577 -31.42 24.38 20.84
CA ASP A 577 -32.00 24.73 19.55
C ASP A 577 -31.32 23.94 18.41
N ALA A 578 -32.04 23.70 17.32
CA ALA A 578 -31.57 22.86 16.21
C ALA A 578 -30.20 23.26 15.61
N LYS A 579 -29.82 24.53 15.71
CA LYS A 579 -28.55 25.10 15.23
C LYS A 579 -27.36 24.88 16.19
N ASP A 580 -27.66 24.61 17.47
CA ASP A 580 -26.70 24.44 18.57
C ASP A 580 -26.60 22.97 19.00
N GLN A 581 -27.39 22.08 18.38
CA GLN A 581 -27.29 20.65 18.57
C GLN A 581 -25.97 20.10 18.02
N VAL A 582 -25.41 19.13 18.75
CA VAL A 582 -24.30 18.32 18.30
C VAL A 582 -24.74 17.42 17.15
N ALA A 583 -23.95 17.41 16.08
CA ALA A 583 -24.13 16.51 14.94
C ALA A 583 -23.15 15.33 15.00
N PHE A 584 -23.61 14.17 14.51
CA PHE A 584 -22.84 12.94 14.46
C PHE A 584 -22.70 12.46 13.01
N TYR A 585 -21.48 12.11 12.60
CA TYR A 585 -21.18 11.71 11.21
C TYR A 585 -20.25 10.51 11.16
N GLY A 586 -20.44 9.67 10.13
CA GLY A 586 -19.47 8.64 9.74
C GLY A 586 -18.47 9.20 8.74
N LEU A 587 -17.28 8.63 8.68
CA LEU A 587 -16.24 9.03 7.73
C LEU A 587 -15.95 7.96 6.68
N ASP A 588 -16.32 6.71 6.93
CA ASP A 588 -15.88 5.53 6.17
C ASP A 588 -16.78 5.22 4.96
N LEU A 589 -16.32 4.30 4.09
CA LEU A 589 -16.87 4.10 2.73
C LEU A 589 -17.39 2.69 2.40
N TYR A 590 -17.61 1.81 3.37
CA TYR A 590 -17.93 0.40 3.10
C TYR A 590 -19.39 0.17 2.68
N ASN A 591 -20.35 0.90 3.25
CA ASN A 591 -21.78 0.66 3.03
C ASN A 591 -22.36 1.30 1.75
N MET A 592 -21.83 0.91 0.59
CA MET A 592 -22.25 1.41 -0.73
C MET A 592 -23.74 1.18 -1.00
N ASN A 593 -24.30 0.05 -0.57
CA ASN A 593 -25.71 -0.30 -0.80
C ASN A 593 -26.66 0.66 -0.08
N ALA A 594 -26.47 0.86 1.23
CA ALA A 594 -27.30 1.80 1.97
C ALA A 594 -27.14 3.24 1.44
N SER A 595 -25.93 3.63 1.01
CA SER A 595 -25.73 4.95 0.40
C SER A 595 -26.47 5.12 -0.93
N MET A 596 -26.49 4.11 -1.81
CA MET A 596 -27.33 4.15 -3.01
C MET A 596 -28.82 4.31 -2.65
N ALA A 597 -29.30 3.54 -1.67
CA ALA A 597 -30.69 3.62 -1.23
C ALA A 597 -31.06 5.01 -0.68
N GLN A 598 -30.16 5.66 0.07
CA GLN A 598 -30.35 7.01 0.60
C GLN A 598 -30.40 8.07 -0.51
N VAL A 599 -29.55 7.97 -1.54
CA VAL A 599 -29.61 8.86 -2.71
C VAL A 599 -30.95 8.73 -3.44
N LEU A 600 -31.40 7.49 -3.68
CA LEU A 600 -32.66 7.22 -4.36
C LEU A 600 -33.87 7.73 -3.54
N ALA A 601 -33.89 7.48 -2.24
CA ALA A 601 -34.97 7.94 -1.35
C ALA A 601 -35.08 9.47 -1.31
N TYR A 602 -33.94 10.17 -1.33
CA TYR A 602 -33.93 11.64 -1.43
C TYR A 602 -34.52 12.11 -2.76
N LEU A 603 -34.03 11.55 -3.88
CA LEU A 603 -34.49 11.92 -5.23
C LEU A 603 -35.97 11.62 -5.43
N ASP A 604 -36.48 10.49 -4.96
CA ASP A 604 -37.92 10.15 -5.06
C ASP A 604 -38.83 11.23 -4.45
N ARG A 605 -38.34 11.92 -3.41
CA ARG A 605 -39.10 12.98 -2.75
C ARG A 605 -38.96 14.33 -3.44
N VAL A 606 -37.80 14.65 -4.03
CA VAL A 606 -37.50 16.01 -4.52
C VAL A 606 -37.49 16.16 -6.05
N ASP A 607 -37.25 15.08 -6.79
CA ASP A 607 -37.22 15.00 -8.25
C ASP A 607 -37.34 13.53 -8.73
N GLU A 608 -38.58 13.11 -8.98
CA GLU A 608 -38.92 11.75 -9.44
C GLU A 608 -38.26 11.38 -10.77
N GLY A 609 -38.11 12.34 -11.70
CA GLY A 609 -37.45 12.10 -12.98
C GLY A 609 -35.95 11.85 -12.82
N ALA A 610 -35.28 12.59 -11.93
CA ALA A 610 -33.90 12.31 -11.56
C ALA A 610 -33.75 10.97 -10.83
N ALA A 611 -34.74 10.58 -10.02
CA ALA A 611 -34.75 9.29 -9.34
C ALA A 611 -34.80 8.11 -10.33
N GLU A 612 -35.62 8.21 -11.39
CA GLU A 612 -35.68 7.20 -12.45
C GLU A 612 -34.34 7.04 -13.18
N ILE A 613 -33.70 8.16 -13.53
CA ILE A 613 -32.36 8.18 -14.13
C ILE A 613 -31.32 7.54 -13.19
N ALA A 614 -31.36 7.89 -11.89
CA ALA A 614 -30.43 7.35 -10.90
C ALA A 614 -30.59 5.83 -10.73
N ARG A 615 -31.83 5.31 -10.70
CA ARG A 615 -32.10 3.86 -10.67
C ARG A 615 -31.51 3.16 -11.90
N SER A 616 -31.71 3.73 -13.08
CA SER A 616 -31.15 3.20 -14.33
C SER A 616 -29.62 3.15 -14.29
N ARG A 617 -28.95 4.18 -13.76
CA ARG A 617 -27.49 4.23 -13.66
C ARG A 617 -26.91 3.32 -12.59
N TYR A 618 -27.58 3.17 -11.44
CA TYR A 618 -27.18 2.20 -10.40
C TYR A 618 -27.48 0.75 -10.78
N SER A 619 -28.27 0.50 -11.84
CA SER A 619 -28.63 -0.87 -12.26
C SER A 619 -27.40 -1.76 -12.50
N CYS A 620 -26.29 -1.21 -13.00
CA CYS A 620 -25.07 -1.99 -13.26
C CYS A 620 -24.36 -2.43 -11.96
N LEU A 621 -24.55 -1.72 -10.84
CA LEU A 621 -24.07 -2.10 -9.51
C LEU A 621 -25.09 -2.95 -8.74
N SER A 622 -26.37 -2.93 -9.13
CA SER A 622 -27.44 -3.62 -8.40
C SER A 622 -27.21 -5.12 -8.25
N ALA A 623 -26.65 -5.78 -9.27
CA ALA A 623 -26.29 -7.20 -9.25
C ALA A 623 -25.13 -7.54 -8.28
N TRP A 624 -24.35 -6.53 -7.89
CA TRP A 624 -23.18 -6.66 -7.01
C TRP A 624 -23.37 -5.97 -5.66
N SER A 625 -24.56 -5.43 -5.41
CA SER A 625 -24.89 -4.63 -4.22
C SER A 625 -24.77 -5.41 -2.90
N HIS A 626 -24.75 -6.74 -2.97
CA HIS A 626 -24.56 -7.65 -1.83
C HIS A 626 -23.18 -8.31 -1.85
N ASN A 627 -22.33 -8.00 -2.84
CA ASN A 627 -20.95 -8.49 -2.93
C ASN A 627 -20.09 -7.52 -3.79
N PRO A 628 -19.66 -6.37 -3.23
CA PRO A 628 -18.89 -5.37 -3.97
C PRO A 628 -17.47 -5.83 -4.35
N ALA A 629 -16.89 -6.79 -3.62
CA ALA A 629 -15.60 -7.36 -4.00
C ALA A 629 -15.71 -8.26 -5.23
N ALA A 630 -16.82 -8.97 -5.44
CA ALA A 630 -17.08 -9.69 -6.69
C ALA A 630 -17.17 -8.71 -7.88
N TYR A 631 -17.71 -7.51 -7.68
CA TYR A 631 -17.64 -6.43 -8.68
C TYR A 631 -16.20 -6.06 -9.00
N GLY A 632 -15.37 -5.81 -7.98
CA GLY A 632 -13.95 -5.48 -8.18
C GLY A 632 -13.22 -6.55 -9.00
N ARG A 633 -13.52 -7.84 -8.79
CA ARG A 633 -12.96 -8.97 -9.55
C ARG A 633 -13.48 -9.02 -10.98
N ALA A 634 -14.79 -8.79 -11.18
CA ALA A 634 -15.41 -8.76 -12.50
C ALA A 634 -14.88 -7.60 -13.36
N ALA A 635 -14.60 -6.45 -12.75
CA ALA A 635 -14.02 -5.27 -13.39
C ALA A 635 -12.61 -5.52 -13.96
N LEU A 636 -11.88 -6.55 -13.49
CA LEU A 636 -10.58 -6.96 -14.03
C LEU A 636 -10.69 -7.80 -15.32
N THR A 637 -11.90 -8.25 -15.68
CA THR A 637 -12.09 -9.13 -16.84
C THR A 637 -12.13 -8.32 -18.14
N PRO A 638 -11.30 -8.67 -19.16
CA PRO A 638 -11.33 -7.98 -20.45
C PRO A 638 -12.74 -7.98 -21.07
N GLY A 639 -13.27 -6.80 -21.39
CA GLY A 639 -14.59 -6.63 -22.01
C GLY A 639 -15.75 -6.37 -21.04
N PHE A 640 -15.50 -6.28 -19.73
CA PHE A 640 -16.54 -5.90 -18.77
C PHE A 640 -16.90 -4.40 -18.86
N SER A 641 -18.19 -4.08 -18.93
CA SER A 641 -18.67 -2.69 -18.98
C SER A 641 -18.51 -2.00 -17.61
N MET A 642 -17.67 -0.97 -17.54
CA MET A 642 -17.39 -0.24 -16.29
C MET A 642 -18.58 0.61 -15.83
N CYS A 643 -18.88 0.60 -14.53
CA CYS A 643 -19.95 1.37 -13.90
C CYS A 643 -19.53 2.81 -13.52
N GLU A 644 -18.24 3.11 -13.59
CA GLU A 644 -17.64 4.38 -13.17
C GLU A 644 -18.33 5.61 -13.77
N LYS A 645 -18.52 5.66 -15.10
CA LYS A 645 -19.15 6.80 -15.79
C LYS A 645 -20.62 7.01 -15.36
N PRO A 646 -21.49 5.98 -15.38
CA PRO A 646 -22.86 6.12 -14.86
C PRO A 646 -22.93 6.58 -13.39
N VAL A 647 -22.07 6.06 -12.52
CA VAL A 647 -22.07 6.38 -11.08
C VAL A 647 -21.61 7.81 -10.82
N THR A 648 -20.49 8.22 -11.41
CA THR A 648 -19.98 9.60 -11.28
C THR A 648 -20.93 10.64 -11.88
N GLN A 649 -21.67 10.29 -12.94
CA GLN A 649 -22.65 11.20 -13.55
C GLN A 649 -23.83 11.53 -12.61
N ILE A 650 -24.20 10.65 -11.67
CA ILE A 650 -25.24 10.96 -10.66
C ILE A 650 -24.77 12.10 -9.76
N LEU A 651 -23.51 12.06 -9.31
CA LEU A 651 -22.93 13.12 -8.50
C LEU A 651 -22.88 14.45 -9.26
N VAL A 652 -22.48 14.41 -10.53
CA VAL A 652 -22.47 15.60 -11.41
C VAL A 652 -23.87 16.19 -11.55
N ASP A 653 -24.89 15.37 -11.73
CA ASP A 653 -26.26 15.85 -11.93
C ASP A 653 -26.87 16.43 -10.64
N LEU A 654 -26.54 15.87 -9.46
CA LEU A 654 -26.86 16.47 -8.17
C LEU A 654 -26.22 17.87 -8.01
N PHE A 655 -24.95 18.03 -8.40
CA PHE A 655 -24.27 19.33 -8.34
C PHE A 655 -24.83 20.35 -9.31
N LYS A 656 -25.23 19.94 -10.52
CA LYS A 656 -25.88 20.85 -11.48
C LYS A 656 -27.17 21.46 -10.92
N LYS A 657 -27.87 20.74 -10.03
CA LYS A 657 -29.11 21.18 -9.39
C LYS A 657 -28.92 21.67 -7.94
N GLN A 658 -27.67 21.91 -7.53
CA GLN A 658 -27.34 22.27 -6.15
C GLN A 658 -28.08 23.51 -5.64
N LEU A 659 -28.19 24.56 -6.45
CA LEU A 659 -28.90 25.78 -6.04
C LEU A 659 -30.40 25.52 -5.81
N ASP A 660 -31.03 24.74 -6.68
CA ASP A 660 -32.46 24.43 -6.61
C ASP A 660 -32.81 23.49 -5.45
N TYR A 661 -31.93 22.51 -5.18
CA TYR A 661 -32.15 21.51 -4.13
C TYR A 661 -31.75 22.01 -2.74
N SER A 662 -30.63 22.74 -2.64
CA SER A 662 -30.17 23.32 -1.37
C SER A 662 -31.14 24.38 -0.83
N ALA A 663 -31.77 25.17 -1.72
CA ALA A 663 -32.78 26.16 -1.34
C ALA A 663 -34.06 25.53 -0.75
N LYS A 664 -34.33 24.25 -1.05
CA LYS A 664 -35.48 23.51 -0.51
C LYS A 664 -35.15 22.82 0.81
N ASP A 665 -34.00 22.14 0.89
CA ASP A 665 -33.60 21.36 2.06
C ASP A 665 -32.07 21.09 2.11
N GLY A 666 -31.29 22.09 2.53
CA GLY A 666 -29.82 22.05 2.50
C GLY A 666 -29.17 20.93 3.33
N ASP A 667 -29.75 20.56 4.47
CA ASP A 667 -29.22 19.47 5.32
C ASP A 667 -29.42 18.10 4.67
N GLN A 668 -30.60 17.84 4.10
CA GLN A 668 -30.88 16.58 3.43
C GLN A 668 -30.20 16.49 2.05
N PHE A 669 -30.03 17.62 1.37
CA PHE A 669 -29.22 17.69 0.15
C PHE A 669 -27.76 17.36 0.44
N PHE A 670 -27.19 17.86 1.55
CA PHE A 670 -25.84 17.51 1.97
C PHE A 670 -25.70 16.01 2.25
N ASP A 671 -26.65 15.42 2.98
CA ASP A 671 -26.70 13.97 3.24
C ASP A 671 -26.74 13.15 1.94
N ALA A 672 -27.63 13.49 1.00
CA ALA A 672 -27.73 12.82 -0.29
C ALA A 672 -26.46 12.97 -1.13
N THR A 673 -25.87 14.17 -1.17
CA THR A 673 -24.65 14.44 -1.92
C THR A 673 -23.46 13.66 -1.36
N GLN A 674 -23.35 13.58 -0.03
CA GLN A 674 -22.28 12.82 0.61
C GLN A 674 -22.44 11.31 0.38
N ASN A 675 -23.66 10.78 0.41
CA ASN A 675 -23.93 9.40 0.01
C ASN A 675 -23.55 9.14 -1.47
N ALA A 676 -23.84 10.08 -2.38
CA ALA A 676 -23.43 9.95 -3.78
C ALA A 676 -21.90 9.96 -3.97
N ARG A 677 -21.18 10.80 -3.20
CA ARG A 677 -19.70 10.79 -3.16
C ARG A 677 -19.15 9.48 -2.60
N LEU A 678 -19.80 8.91 -1.58
CA LEU A 678 -19.43 7.61 -1.02
C LEU A 678 -19.55 6.54 -2.08
N VAL A 679 -20.67 6.45 -2.81
CA VAL A 679 -20.86 5.43 -3.86
C VAL A 679 -19.78 5.53 -4.94
N ALA A 680 -19.45 6.74 -5.40
CA ALA A 680 -18.39 6.94 -6.40
C ALA A 680 -17.00 6.52 -5.88
N ASN A 681 -16.65 6.85 -4.64
CA ASN A 681 -15.37 6.47 -4.06
C ASN A 681 -15.31 4.97 -3.72
N ALA A 682 -16.41 4.38 -3.26
CA ALA A 682 -16.52 2.96 -2.95
C ALA A 682 -16.34 2.11 -4.20
N GLU A 683 -16.94 2.48 -5.33
CA GLU A 683 -16.72 1.81 -6.62
C GLU A 683 -15.22 1.78 -6.98
N ARG A 684 -14.55 2.94 -6.89
CA ARG A 684 -13.10 3.06 -7.15
C ARG A 684 -12.27 2.23 -6.16
N TYR A 685 -12.64 2.26 -4.88
CA TYR A 685 -11.97 1.48 -3.82
C TYR A 685 -12.06 -0.02 -4.08
N TYR A 686 -13.25 -0.57 -4.36
CA TYR A 686 -13.43 -2.00 -4.60
C TYR A 686 -12.70 -2.49 -5.85
N ARG A 687 -12.54 -1.62 -6.86
CA ARG A 687 -11.69 -1.90 -8.02
C ARG A 687 -10.21 -1.91 -7.64
N ALA A 688 -9.74 -0.88 -6.95
CA ALA A 688 -8.34 -0.75 -6.52
C ALA A 688 -7.87 -1.86 -5.57
N MET A 689 -8.80 -2.45 -4.81
CA MET A 689 -8.56 -3.55 -3.88
C MET A 689 -7.79 -4.74 -4.50
N TYR A 690 -7.94 -4.97 -5.81
CA TYR A 690 -7.26 -6.06 -6.52
C TYR A 690 -5.96 -5.65 -7.22
N TYR A 691 -5.63 -4.36 -7.25
CA TYR A 691 -4.43 -3.82 -7.88
C TYR A 691 -3.29 -3.52 -6.88
N GLY A 692 -3.57 -3.43 -5.58
CA GLY A 692 -2.55 -3.31 -4.51
C GLY A 692 -3.09 -2.72 -3.20
N SER A 693 -2.57 -3.17 -2.05
CA SER A 693 -3.05 -2.80 -0.71
C SER A 693 -2.83 -1.32 -0.34
N GLN A 694 -1.71 -0.72 -0.79
CA GLN A 694 -1.42 0.69 -0.56
C GLN A 694 -2.44 1.62 -1.25
N VAL A 695 -2.87 1.26 -2.46
CA VAL A 695 -3.79 2.09 -3.26
C VAL A 695 -5.18 2.12 -2.63
N SER A 696 -5.70 0.95 -2.23
CA SER A 696 -6.98 0.87 -1.53
C SER A 696 -6.92 1.57 -0.17
N TRP A 697 -5.82 1.43 0.59
CA TRP A 697 -5.58 2.15 1.83
C TRP A 697 -5.65 3.67 1.64
N ASN A 698 -4.85 4.20 0.71
CA ASN A 698 -4.77 5.63 0.46
C ASN A 698 -6.10 6.22 -0.01
N LEU A 699 -6.85 5.49 -0.85
CA LEU A 699 -8.18 5.91 -1.25
C LEU A 699 -9.15 6.01 -0.06
N ARG A 700 -9.07 5.07 0.89
CA ARG A 700 -9.93 5.07 2.09
C ARG A 700 -9.64 6.26 3.00
N ASP A 701 -8.39 6.46 3.38
CA ASP A 701 -8.04 7.55 4.29
C ASP A 701 -8.20 8.92 3.63
N GLN A 702 -7.95 9.04 2.32
CA GLN A 702 -8.30 10.24 1.56
C GLN A 702 -9.80 10.49 1.56
N HIS A 703 -10.63 9.46 1.38
CA HIS A 703 -12.08 9.59 1.48
C HIS A 703 -12.51 10.10 2.86
N MET A 704 -12.03 9.48 3.95
CA MET A 704 -12.35 9.92 5.31
C MET A 704 -11.98 11.39 5.53
N PHE A 705 -10.80 11.79 5.07
CA PHE A 705 -10.35 13.17 5.19
C PHE A 705 -11.18 14.15 4.35
N GLN A 706 -11.52 13.82 3.09
CA GLN A 706 -12.38 14.68 2.27
C GLN A 706 -13.79 14.79 2.85
N THR A 707 -14.33 13.70 3.40
CA THR A 707 -15.61 13.70 4.12
C THR A 707 -15.56 14.64 5.32
N LEU A 708 -14.47 14.61 6.11
CA LEU A 708 -14.25 15.57 7.20
C LEU A 708 -14.23 17.02 6.72
N ARG A 709 -13.56 17.32 5.59
CA ARG A 709 -13.55 18.65 4.99
C ARG A 709 -14.93 19.10 4.55
N HIS A 710 -15.73 18.21 3.96
CA HIS A 710 -17.10 18.50 3.57
C HIS A 710 -17.98 18.80 4.79
N ILE A 711 -17.86 18.01 5.86
CA ILE A 711 -18.59 18.26 7.12
C ILE A 711 -18.25 19.64 7.68
N LEU A 712 -16.96 19.99 7.77
CA LEU A 712 -16.52 21.28 8.29
C LEU A 712 -16.96 22.45 7.40
N SER A 713 -16.92 22.26 6.07
CA SER A 713 -17.37 23.29 5.12
C SER A 713 -18.88 23.51 5.18
N HIS A 714 -19.67 22.44 5.35
CA HIS A 714 -21.14 22.52 5.51
C HIS A 714 -21.55 23.15 6.83
N SER A 715 -20.86 22.78 7.91
CA SER A 715 -21.25 23.19 9.27
C SER A 715 -20.89 24.63 9.60
N GLY A 716 -19.86 25.18 8.95
CA GLY A 716 -19.39 26.56 9.16
C GLY A 716 -17.93 26.64 9.61
N ALA A 717 -17.31 27.79 9.35
CA ALA A 717 -15.88 28.00 9.59
C ALA A 717 -15.49 28.01 11.08
N ASP A 718 -16.43 28.32 11.97
CA ASP A 718 -16.28 28.41 13.43
C ASP A 718 -16.52 27.07 14.15
N LYS A 719 -17.08 26.08 13.47
CA LYS A 719 -17.42 24.79 14.07
C LYS A 719 -16.18 23.94 14.32
N LYS A 720 -16.19 23.25 15.46
CA LYS A 720 -15.12 22.35 15.91
C LYS A 720 -15.62 20.90 15.95
N VAL A 721 -14.70 19.98 15.67
CA VAL A 721 -14.98 18.55 15.51
C VAL A 721 -14.05 17.69 16.35
N VAL A 722 -14.64 16.68 17.00
CA VAL A 722 -13.90 15.56 17.58
C VAL A 722 -14.02 14.37 16.63
N VAL A 723 -12.87 13.80 16.23
CA VAL A 723 -12.78 12.63 15.35
C VAL A 723 -12.40 11.42 16.18
N TRP A 724 -13.15 10.32 16.11
CA TRP A 724 -12.80 9.05 16.73
C TRP A 724 -12.44 8.04 15.64
N ALA A 725 -11.20 7.59 15.62
CA ALA A 725 -10.74 6.55 14.70
C ALA A 725 -9.56 5.80 15.33
N HIS A 726 -9.16 4.68 14.74
CA HIS A 726 -8.04 3.91 15.25
C HIS A 726 -6.71 4.69 15.22
N ASN A 727 -5.76 4.35 16.08
CA ASN A 727 -4.41 4.96 16.11
C ASN A 727 -3.71 4.92 14.74
N SER A 728 -3.94 3.87 13.95
CA SER A 728 -3.44 3.71 12.57
C SER A 728 -3.95 4.78 11.61
N HIS A 729 -5.14 5.32 11.87
CA HIS A 729 -5.75 6.39 11.06
C HIS A 729 -5.36 7.77 11.58
N ILE A 730 -5.35 7.99 12.89
CA ILE A 730 -5.21 9.34 13.46
C ILE A 730 -3.78 9.78 13.78
N GLY A 731 -2.81 8.87 13.85
CA GLY A 731 -1.40 9.23 13.99
C GLY A 731 -0.86 9.90 12.72
N ASP A 732 0.27 10.61 12.78
CA ASP A 732 0.90 11.12 11.56
C ASP A 732 1.69 9.99 10.85
N ALA A 733 1.13 9.42 9.77
CA ALA A 733 1.70 8.27 9.05
C ALA A 733 3.14 8.47 8.56
N ARG A 734 3.61 9.70 8.35
CA ARG A 734 5.02 9.98 7.99
C ARG A 734 6.02 9.50 9.06
N HIS A 735 5.51 9.29 10.27
CA HIS A 735 6.28 8.86 11.42
C HIS A 735 6.00 7.41 11.85
N THR A 736 5.33 6.65 10.97
CA THR A 736 5.11 5.20 11.11
C THR A 736 5.70 4.47 9.90
N ASP A 737 5.76 3.16 9.98
CA ASP A 737 6.09 2.29 8.85
C ASP A 737 5.13 2.46 7.66
N MET A 738 3.87 2.83 7.92
CA MET A 738 2.86 3.08 6.88
C MET A 738 3.37 4.13 5.87
N GLY A 739 3.73 5.32 6.35
CA GLY A 739 4.20 6.38 5.47
C GLY A 739 5.65 6.23 5.03
N ARG A 740 6.50 5.56 5.81
CA ARG A 740 7.94 5.44 5.51
C ARG A 740 8.28 4.30 4.56
N SER A 741 7.63 3.16 4.71
CA SER A 741 8.00 1.92 4.01
C SER A 741 6.92 1.46 3.04
N ARG A 742 5.65 1.82 3.28
CA ARG A 742 4.50 1.35 2.49
C ARG A 742 3.86 2.42 1.63
N GLY A 743 4.33 3.67 1.72
CA GLY A 743 3.76 4.83 1.03
C GLY A 743 2.27 5.06 1.33
N GLU A 744 1.81 4.60 2.49
CA GLU A 744 0.44 4.74 2.98
C GLU A 744 0.26 6.09 3.68
N LEU A 745 -0.88 6.74 3.45
CA LEU A 745 -1.31 7.99 4.08
C LEU A 745 -2.41 7.69 5.09
N ASN A 746 -2.63 8.61 6.03
CA ASN A 746 -3.77 8.52 6.93
C ASN A 746 -4.41 9.87 7.27
N ILE A 747 -5.63 9.84 7.81
CA ILE A 747 -6.37 11.07 8.15
C ILE A 747 -5.62 11.97 9.14
N GLY A 748 -4.85 11.39 10.06
CA GLY A 748 -4.00 12.11 11.01
C GLY A 748 -2.96 12.98 10.32
N GLN A 749 -2.17 12.40 9.41
CA GLN A 749 -1.22 13.12 8.57
C GLN A 749 -1.92 14.22 7.76
N LEU A 750 -3.02 13.90 7.09
CA LEU A 750 -3.74 14.84 6.23
C LEU A 750 -4.31 16.02 7.03
N CYS A 751 -4.88 15.76 8.21
CA CYS A 751 -5.33 16.80 9.13
C CYS A 751 -4.19 17.69 9.60
N ARG A 752 -3.02 17.12 9.89
CA ARG A 752 -1.86 17.91 10.30
C ARG A 752 -1.30 18.76 9.17
N GLN A 753 -1.32 18.27 7.93
CA GLN A 753 -0.90 19.02 6.75
C GLN A 753 -1.86 20.18 6.42
N GLU A 754 -3.17 19.97 6.52
CA GLU A 754 -4.18 20.99 6.18
C GLU A 754 -4.41 22.00 7.32
N TYR A 755 -4.55 21.52 8.56
CA TYR A 755 -4.96 22.35 9.70
C TYR A 755 -3.79 22.78 10.61
N GLY A 756 -2.60 22.19 10.42
CA GLY A 756 -1.42 22.51 11.22
C GLY A 756 -1.68 22.42 12.72
N ASP A 757 -1.34 23.48 13.46
CA ASP A 757 -1.57 23.57 14.91
C ASP A 757 -3.05 23.67 15.32
N SER A 758 -3.97 23.86 14.37
CA SER A 758 -5.41 23.81 14.66
C SER A 758 -5.95 22.39 14.79
N ALA A 759 -5.15 21.38 14.43
CA ALA A 759 -5.42 19.98 14.73
C ALA A 759 -4.65 19.52 15.98
N ALA A 760 -5.27 18.67 16.79
CA ALA A 760 -4.61 17.91 17.84
C ALA A 760 -4.83 16.41 17.62
N LEU A 761 -3.75 15.62 17.63
CA LEU A 761 -3.79 14.16 17.48
C LEU A 761 -3.43 13.52 18.82
N ILE A 762 -4.34 12.72 19.38
CA ILE A 762 -4.19 12.14 20.72
C ILE A 762 -4.31 10.62 20.60
N GLY A 763 -3.20 9.91 20.75
CA GLY A 763 -3.15 8.44 20.71
C GLY A 763 -3.50 7.82 22.06
N PHE A 764 -3.95 6.57 22.06
CA PHE A 764 -4.24 5.81 23.28
C PHE A 764 -3.52 4.47 23.25
N GLY A 765 -3.08 3.95 24.39
CA GLY A 765 -2.39 2.66 24.48
C GLY A 765 -2.72 1.87 25.74
N THR A 766 -2.39 0.57 25.71
CA THR A 766 -2.52 -0.34 26.86
C THR A 766 -1.43 -1.40 26.88
N ALA A 767 -1.03 -1.83 28.07
CA ALA A 767 -0.09 -2.93 28.25
C ALA A 767 -0.78 -4.29 28.24
N SER A 768 -1.85 -4.42 29.02
CA SER A 768 -2.41 -5.72 29.41
C SER A 768 -3.94 -5.70 29.55
N GLY A 769 -4.52 -6.88 29.76
CA GLY A 769 -5.95 -7.05 30.02
C GLY A 769 -6.66 -7.81 28.92
N THR A 770 -7.90 -7.43 28.61
CA THR A 770 -8.71 -8.09 27.57
C THR A 770 -9.21 -7.11 26.51
N VAL A 771 -9.48 -7.64 25.31
CA VAL A 771 -10.01 -6.93 24.15
C VAL A 771 -11.05 -7.78 23.45
N ALA A 772 -12.14 -7.18 22.97
CA ALA A 772 -13.06 -7.83 22.06
C ALA A 772 -12.48 -7.81 20.64
N ALA A 773 -12.31 -8.97 20.02
CA ALA A 773 -11.79 -9.06 18.65
C ALA A 773 -12.16 -10.42 18.04
N ALA A 774 -12.18 -10.48 16.71
CA ALA A 774 -12.33 -11.75 15.98
C ALA A 774 -10.97 -12.43 15.74
N SER A 775 -10.99 -13.72 15.43
CA SER A 775 -9.80 -14.46 14.95
C SER A 775 -9.57 -14.31 13.45
N GLU A 776 -10.64 -14.14 12.70
CA GLU A 776 -10.67 -13.97 11.25
C GLU A 776 -11.72 -12.91 10.90
N TRP A 777 -11.68 -12.43 9.66
CA TRP A 777 -12.78 -11.63 9.11
C TRP A 777 -14.07 -12.42 9.13
N ASP A 778 -15.17 -11.74 9.47
CA ASP A 778 -16.52 -12.31 9.61
C ASP A 778 -16.67 -13.41 10.68
N ALA A 779 -15.60 -13.75 11.39
CA ALA A 779 -15.68 -14.67 12.51
C ALA A 779 -16.39 -14.03 13.71
N PRO A 780 -17.01 -14.84 14.61
CA PRO A 780 -17.63 -14.33 15.82
C PRO A 780 -16.66 -13.51 16.68
N MET A 781 -17.22 -12.56 17.43
CA MET A 781 -16.47 -11.82 18.45
C MET A 781 -15.99 -12.77 19.55
N GLU A 782 -14.73 -12.64 19.95
CA GLU A 782 -14.15 -13.32 21.10
C GLU A 782 -13.61 -12.29 22.10
N ILE A 783 -13.60 -12.63 23.38
CA ILE A 783 -12.85 -11.88 24.40
C ILE A 783 -11.46 -12.49 24.47
N LYS A 784 -10.45 -11.72 24.06
CA LYS A 784 -9.07 -12.17 23.95
C LYS A 784 -8.18 -11.47 24.97
N THR A 785 -7.17 -12.18 25.45
CA THR A 785 -6.18 -11.63 26.38
C THR A 785 -5.07 -10.92 25.60
N ILE A 786 -4.80 -9.65 25.94
CA ILE A 786 -3.70 -8.88 25.37
C ILE A 786 -2.39 -9.45 25.89
N ARG A 787 -1.43 -9.71 25.00
CA ARG A 787 -0.13 -10.24 25.41
C ARG A 787 0.68 -9.17 26.17
N PRO A 788 1.59 -9.57 27.07
CA PRO A 788 2.47 -8.61 27.72
C PRO A 788 3.23 -7.75 26.69
N PRO A 789 3.50 -6.46 26.99
CA PRO A 789 4.29 -5.60 26.13
C PRO A 789 5.64 -6.21 25.77
N ARG A 790 6.11 -5.92 24.56
CA ARG A 790 7.47 -6.30 24.17
C ARG A 790 8.48 -5.30 24.71
N ALA A 791 9.63 -5.80 25.17
CA ALA A 791 10.69 -4.94 25.72
C ALA A 791 11.24 -3.88 24.73
N ASP A 792 11.04 -4.08 23.43
CA ASP A 792 11.45 -3.15 22.35
C ASP A 792 10.33 -2.18 21.92
N SER A 793 9.19 -2.14 22.62
CA SER A 793 8.02 -1.35 22.25
C SER A 793 7.77 -0.13 23.15
N TYR A 794 6.96 0.82 22.68
CA TYR A 794 6.52 1.96 23.52
C TYR A 794 5.64 1.50 24.68
N GLU A 795 4.85 0.44 24.50
CA GLU A 795 3.99 -0.12 25.54
C GLU A 795 4.81 -0.59 26.74
N ALA A 796 6.02 -1.14 26.54
CA ALA A 796 6.90 -1.49 27.66
C ALA A 796 7.41 -0.25 28.38
N LEU A 797 7.81 0.81 27.66
CA LEU A 797 8.21 2.07 28.28
C LEU A 797 7.07 2.71 29.09
N CYS A 798 5.84 2.64 28.58
CA CYS A 798 4.67 3.14 29.29
C CYS A 798 4.32 2.26 30.51
N HIS A 799 4.46 0.94 30.41
CA HIS A 799 4.26 0.02 31.53
C HIS A 799 5.28 0.28 32.65
N ASP A 800 6.54 0.52 32.30
CA ASP A 800 7.64 0.80 33.25
C ASP A 800 7.47 2.14 34.00
N VAL A 801 6.56 3.02 33.58
CA VAL A 801 6.20 4.24 34.33
C VAL A 801 5.55 3.91 35.68
N ASP A 802 4.95 2.72 35.81
CA ASP A 802 4.29 2.21 37.03
C ASP A 802 3.13 3.11 37.51
N LEU A 803 2.33 3.60 36.56
CA LEU A 803 1.08 4.33 36.81
C LEU A 803 -0.07 3.63 36.11
N GLU A 804 -1.19 3.46 36.84
CA GLU A 804 -2.40 2.79 36.31
C GLU A 804 -2.94 3.48 35.04
N ARG A 805 -2.84 4.81 34.99
CA ARG A 805 -3.25 5.64 33.86
C ARG A 805 -2.58 7.01 33.90
N PHE A 806 -2.16 7.51 32.75
CA PHE A 806 -1.52 8.82 32.66
C PHE A 806 -1.68 9.46 31.28
N LEU A 807 -1.35 10.74 31.21
CA LEU A 807 -1.24 11.53 29.98
C LEU A 807 0.21 11.96 29.77
N TRP A 808 0.76 11.67 28.60
CA TRP A 808 1.93 12.35 28.07
C TRP A 808 1.54 13.46 27.11
N ASP A 809 2.16 14.62 27.27
CA ASP A 809 1.97 15.79 26.42
C ASP A 809 3.30 16.13 25.75
N PHE A 810 3.44 15.72 24.49
CA PHE A 810 4.70 15.86 23.76
C PHE A 810 4.99 17.31 23.36
N LYS A 811 3.99 18.20 23.38
CA LYS A 811 4.20 19.62 23.08
C LYS A 811 4.84 20.38 24.24
N LYS A 812 4.64 19.96 25.49
CA LYS A 812 5.22 20.64 26.67
C LYS A 812 6.75 20.64 26.68
N ASP A 813 7.40 19.62 26.11
CA ASP A 813 8.85 19.44 26.17
C ASP A 813 9.47 18.99 24.83
N ARG A 814 9.11 19.66 23.72
CA ARG A 814 9.56 19.29 22.36
C ARG A 814 11.08 19.24 22.14
N SER A 815 11.86 19.83 23.05
CA SER A 815 13.32 19.89 22.95
C SER A 815 14.04 19.35 24.20
N GLY A 816 13.33 18.77 25.17
CA GLY A 816 13.96 18.23 26.37
C GLY A 816 14.26 16.74 26.32
N ALA A 817 14.60 16.19 27.48
CA ALA A 817 15.11 14.83 27.60
C ALA A 817 14.02 13.79 27.33
N PHE A 818 12.77 14.09 27.70
CA PHE A 818 11.61 13.23 27.50
C PHE A 818 11.32 13.01 26.02
N TYR A 819 11.18 14.08 25.23
CA TYR A 819 10.94 13.97 23.80
C TYR A 819 12.08 13.26 23.08
N ARG A 820 13.34 13.59 23.39
CA ARG A 820 14.51 12.92 22.79
C ARG A 820 14.57 11.43 23.07
N LEU A 821 14.24 11.02 24.31
CA LEU A 821 14.21 9.60 24.69
C LEU A 821 13.19 8.83 23.84
N LEU A 822 12.00 9.41 23.62
CA LEU A 822 10.93 8.80 22.83
C LEU A 822 11.04 9.03 21.31
N SER A 823 11.99 9.86 20.86
CA SER A 823 12.23 10.10 19.42
C SER A 823 12.95 8.94 18.73
N THR A 824 13.45 7.96 19.49
CA THR A 824 14.05 6.75 18.93
C THR A 824 12.94 5.84 18.41
N PRO A 825 12.93 5.44 17.12
CA PRO A 825 11.91 4.55 16.60
C PRO A 825 11.83 3.24 17.38
N ARG A 826 10.61 2.84 17.74
CA ARG A 826 10.29 1.61 18.49
C ARG A 826 9.02 0.99 17.93
N LEU A 827 8.72 -0.23 18.34
CA LEU A 827 7.45 -0.84 17.99
C LEU A 827 6.31 -0.17 18.75
N GLU A 828 5.20 0.04 18.05
CA GLU A 828 3.91 0.46 18.61
C GLU A 828 2.85 -0.60 18.26
N ARG A 829 1.96 -0.87 19.22
CA ARG A 829 0.91 -1.88 19.11
C ARG A 829 -0.36 -1.30 18.50
N TYR A 830 -0.91 -2.01 17.53
CA TYR A 830 -2.16 -1.68 16.84
C TYR A 830 -3.01 -2.94 16.70
N ILE A 831 -4.07 -3.07 17.51
CA ILE A 831 -4.99 -4.20 17.48
C ILE A 831 -6.27 -3.79 16.77
N GLY A 832 -6.48 -4.27 15.54
CA GLY A 832 -7.70 -3.99 14.79
C GLY A 832 -8.94 -4.73 15.33
N VAL A 833 -9.92 -4.90 14.44
CA VAL A 833 -11.12 -5.72 14.71
C VAL A 833 -10.78 -7.22 14.76
N ILE A 834 -9.61 -7.57 14.21
CA ILE A 834 -8.96 -8.87 14.33
C ILE A 834 -7.79 -8.75 15.29
N TYR A 835 -7.66 -9.76 16.15
CA TYR A 835 -6.50 -9.88 17.02
C TYR A 835 -5.98 -11.31 17.04
N ARG A 836 -4.70 -11.48 16.70
CA ARG A 836 -3.99 -12.76 16.68
C ARG A 836 -2.83 -12.72 17.68
N PRO A 837 -3.06 -13.13 18.93
CA PRO A 837 -2.00 -13.17 19.95
C PRO A 837 -0.77 -13.96 19.49
N ASP A 838 -0.96 -15.06 18.75
CA ASP A 838 0.12 -15.96 18.37
C ASP A 838 1.07 -15.37 17.32
N THR A 839 0.60 -14.39 16.54
CA THR A 839 1.39 -13.67 15.54
C THR A 839 1.54 -12.18 15.85
N GLU A 840 1.29 -11.75 17.10
CA GLU A 840 1.11 -10.34 17.47
C GLU A 840 2.26 -9.44 17.00
N ARG A 841 3.51 -9.89 17.08
CA ARG A 841 4.66 -9.13 16.58
C ARG A 841 4.56 -8.82 15.08
N ALA A 842 4.11 -9.78 14.27
CA ALA A 842 4.03 -9.62 12.82
C ALA A 842 2.75 -8.88 12.40
N SER A 843 1.63 -9.13 13.09
CA SER A 843 0.32 -8.60 12.68
C SER A 843 -0.12 -7.33 13.40
N HIS A 844 0.39 -7.04 14.60
CA HIS A 844 -0.12 -5.96 15.45
C HIS A 844 0.97 -5.03 15.98
N TYR A 845 2.21 -5.16 15.52
CA TYR A 845 3.29 -4.27 15.90
C TYR A 845 3.95 -3.66 14.68
N SER A 846 4.12 -2.35 14.68
CA SER A 846 4.75 -1.62 13.59
C SER A 846 5.79 -0.61 14.11
N PRO A 847 6.93 -0.42 13.42
CA PRO A 847 7.88 0.63 13.76
C PRO A 847 7.26 2.02 13.68
N ALA A 848 7.45 2.82 14.72
CA ALA A 848 6.88 4.15 14.82
C ALA A 848 7.72 5.12 15.67
N THR A 849 7.49 6.41 15.51
CA THR A 849 8.06 7.49 16.35
C THR A 849 6.92 8.17 17.10
N LEU A 850 6.59 7.67 18.30
CA LEU A 850 5.41 8.06 19.08
C LEU A 850 5.20 9.59 19.23
N PRO A 851 6.21 10.38 19.65
CA PRO A 851 6.01 11.82 19.85
C PRO A 851 5.93 12.63 18.54
N ASP A 852 6.33 12.04 17.40
CA ASP A 852 6.16 12.67 16.09
C ASP A 852 4.77 12.33 15.50
N GLN A 853 4.16 11.19 15.89
CA GLN A 853 2.81 10.82 15.46
C GLN A 853 1.74 11.67 16.15
N TYR A 854 1.84 11.83 17.47
CA TYR A 854 0.80 12.41 18.31
C TYR A 854 1.25 13.70 18.99
N ASP A 855 0.32 14.56 19.34
CA ASP A 855 0.57 15.70 20.24
C ASP A 855 0.52 15.27 21.72
N ALA A 856 -0.27 14.24 22.01
CA ALA A 856 -0.41 13.65 23.33
C ALA A 856 -0.71 12.15 23.25
N PHE A 857 -0.41 11.42 24.32
CA PHE A 857 -0.67 10.00 24.43
C PHE A 857 -1.30 9.64 25.77
N VAL A 858 -2.44 8.96 25.74
CA VAL A 858 -3.19 8.51 26.92
C VAL A 858 -2.88 7.04 27.16
N TRP A 859 -2.48 6.72 28.38
CA TRP A 859 -2.13 5.36 28.77
C TRP A 859 -3.12 4.79 29.77
N PHE A 860 -3.45 3.50 29.60
CA PHE A 860 -4.13 2.67 30.59
C PHE A 860 -3.33 1.37 30.74
N ASP A 861 -2.80 1.09 31.93
CA ASP A 861 -1.90 -0.05 32.09
C ASP A 861 -2.61 -1.42 31.93
N LYS A 862 -3.87 -1.45 32.36
CA LYS A 862 -4.74 -2.62 32.26
C LYS A 862 -6.14 -2.22 31.78
N THR A 863 -6.64 -2.93 30.78
CA THR A 863 -7.93 -2.65 30.14
C THR A 863 -8.84 -3.89 30.05
N GLN A 864 -10.10 -3.67 29.71
CA GLN A 864 -11.12 -4.72 29.57
C GLN A 864 -11.80 -4.67 28.20
N ALA A 865 -12.26 -5.82 27.73
CA ALA A 865 -13.07 -5.91 26.52
C ALA A 865 -14.39 -5.13 26.67
N ILE A 866 -14.85 -4.49 25.59
CA ILE A 866 -16.19 -3.89 25.51
C ILE A 866 -17.31 -4.91 25.78
N SER A 867 -18.48 -4.40 26.17
CA SER A 867 -19.68 -5.23 26.35
C SER A 867 -20.63 -5.07 25.15
N PRO A 868 -20.72 -6.06 24.23
CA PRO A 868 -21.60 -5.95 23.06
C PRO A 868 -23.08 -5.97 23.45
N LEU A 869 -23.90 -5.25 22.70
CA LEU A 869 -25.36 -5.33 22.80
C LEU A 869 -25.88 -6.61 22.11
N PRO A 870 -27.00 -7.22 22.55
CA PRO A 870 -27.55 -8.41 21.91
C PRO A 870 -27.82 -8.21 20.42
N THR A 871 -27.41 -9.17 19.58
CA THR A 871 -27.62 -9.13 18.12
C THR A 871 -28.53 -10.29 17.70
N LEU A 872 -29.56 -9.99 16.90
CA LEU A 872 -30.18 -10.98 16.02
C LEU A 872 -29.26 -11.11 14.80
N THR A 873 -28.43 -12.14 14.73
CA THR A 873 -27.59 -12.40 13.56
C THR A 873 -28.44 -12.92 12.40
N ASN A 874 -28.56 -12.14 11.33
CA ASN A 874 -29.01 -12.65 10.03
C ASN A 874 -27.80 -13.26 9.32
N ALA A 875 -27.81 -14.57 9.15
CA ALA A 875 -26.70 -15.37 8.61
C ALA A 875 -26.53 -15.29 7.08
N THR A 876 -26.95 -14.20 6.43
CA THR A 876 -27.12 -14.15 4.96
C THR A 876 -26.49 -12.94 4.28
N GLU A 877 -25.56 -12.22 4.91
CA GLU A 877 -24.90 -11.08 4.25
C GLU A 877 -23.39 -11.30 4.17
N ASP A 878 -22.95 -11.60 2.95
CA ASP A 878 -21.55 -11.78 2.55
C ASP A 878 -20.88 -10.45 2.17
N GLU A 879 -19.60 -10.35 2.56
CA GLU A 879 -18.49 -9.57 1.98
C GLU A 879 -18.33 -8.05 2.32
N THR A 880 -17.13 -7.49 2.58
CA THR A 880 -15.74 -7.99 2.50
C THR A 880 -14.78 -7.17 3.40
N TYR A 881 -13.80 -7.85 3.98
CA TYR A 881 -12.43 -7.47 4.37
C TYR A 881 -11.97 -6.01 4.12
N PRO A 882 -11.95 -5.14 5.15
CA PRO A 882 -11.05 -4.01 5.19
C PRO A 882 -9.61 -4.47 5.45
N PHE A 883 -8.70 -4.24 4.50
CA PHE A 883 -7.27 -4.39 4.77
C PHE A 883 -6.86 -3.26 5.70
N GLY A 884 -6.53 -3.60 6.94
CA GLY A 884 -6.13 -2.65 7.96
C GLY A 884 -5.94 -3.25 9.34
N LEU A 885 -4.67 -3.58 9.61
CA LEU A 885 -4.10 -4.29 10.77
C LEU A 885 -4.16 -5.81 10.68
#